data_AF-A0AA35JII8-F1
#
_entry.id   AF-A0AA35JII8-F1
#
_cell.length_a   1.000
_cell.length_b   1.000
_cell.length_c   1.000
_cell.angle_alpha   90.00
_cell.angle_beta   90.00
_cell.angle_gamma   90.00
#
_symmetry.space_group_name_H-M   'P 1'
#
loop_
_entity.id
_entity.type
_entity.pdbx_description
1 polymer ?
#
loop_
_entity_poly.entity_id
_entity_poly.type
_entity_poly.pdbx_seq_one_letter_code
_entity_poly.pdbx_strand_id
1 'polypeptide(L)'
;MDSQPDSIQNLQQEAQGDSSTPVADLNHDRIPLDTSSQTDFNTTTSQSLDNLRRSRRVPKPRSSIYDEYEEELKERANKPKRKRPAASKKKPSTTQKDKPSSKVEKKKATTTDKDGKPTSKANDKKVMPKPKPAHEQVEPALIPSNWTSAIPLLTSDFKNQYSVISRLKNPNMKPVPYAGDIIKLMAFINKFSSFFHHDLQNLSFQDFEVGLDLYPGDPKGNAAGIVKSPDDTSLLLYPDFMAIKDIVHCQDKMNLLFLTLLDLTFAENFDSKNAKKKGPLTTWDKLNSSSKKVFSSSLYRLRLVAHEWGYPREWRQHLPSDQDISKPRTALFEQDEQSPVVDPRRPEVLTPNIYTWNKNEPLPLESDPLQNREMDKNGILALKPLDRVIMLRALADWCASHSPAAHNEIYKLTHGKKDPVFGIQTQQVPRYSIEGIENTLNQFKRLCSLIQSRYEIRSKKKHFIKQLKEGKKPDLSRKLEILKEIKTEMKNTAKPDKDELLFSLYDKWAQLFEGELPDQPLGNPFAERLYKLRLQEFFLGRIPHIGDFYIPRLHSYGESLEMSTFTDLRSLQELLSKFKDNKYNAFTLFENDGQSMSAQFKLFYHDTPSLAHDVAQGKNTLGKVYWYEMCHDSATLLEFLEFLDCKIAKPKDEKKEEKDGEKDSVVVTEAPTVEQKPNSAADSNTSLNTNPLPKDAKYNTARRKLQILKDFLHDYYYILRELEQMKVQFADMKPGKRQLRRIQRQNVNYNTEYDSEEYVDDEDDDVDDDDDDDDEMEEEEEDDDDDDDDEKNDSFSSNGRTKRQRT
;
A
#
# COMPACT_ATOMS: atom_id res chain seq x y z
N MET A 1 -2.26 65.67 -23.29
CA MET A 1 -2.93 66.92 -23.64
C MET A 1 -3.82 66.61 -24.82
N ASP A 2 -5.09 66.36 -24.49
CA ASP A 2 -6.30 66.88 -25.13
C ASP A 2 -6.60 66.64 -26.62
N SER A 3 -7.91 66.69 -26.91
CA SER A 3 -8.54 66.91 -28.22
C SER A 3 -8.65 65.74 -29.23
N GLN A 4 -9.63 64.86 -28.98
CA GLN A 4 -10.71 64.61 -29.95
C GLN A 4 -11.79 65.74 -29.81
N PRO A 5 -12.80 65.90 -30.69
CA PRO A 5 -13.29 64.97 -31.74
C PRO A 5 -13.51 65.62 -33.12
N ASP A 6 -14.14 64.90 -34.05
CA ASP A 6 -15.37 65.39 -34.71
C ASP A 6 -16.18 64.24 -35.36
N SER A 7 -17.50 64.42 -35.48
CA SER A 7 -18.47 63.45 -36.05
C SER A 7 -19.54 64.17 -36.86
N ILE A 8 -19.98 63.64 -38.02
CA ILE A 8 -21.19 64.16 -38.70
C ILE A 8 -21.91 63.16 -39.64
N GLN A 9 -23.22 62.99 -39.36
CA GLN A 9 -24.39 62.75 -40.26
C GLN A 9 -24.54 61.48 -41.14
N ASN A 10 -25.34 60.55 -40.60
CA ASN A 10 -26.63 60.02 -41.09
C ASN A 10 -27.16 60.31 -42.53
N LEU A 11 -27.65 59.24 -43.16
CA LEU A 11 -28.92 59.10 -43.90
C LEU A 11 -29.23 57.57 -43.95
N GLN A 12 -30.33 56.95 -43.52
CA GLN A 12 -31.71 57.30 -43.11
C GLN A 12 -32.76 57.42 -44.23
N GLN A 13 -33.50 56.32 -44.46
CA GLN A 13 -34.98 56.16 -44.61
C GLN A 13 -35.27 54.64 -44.66
N GLU A 14 -36.20 54.02 -43.90
CA GLU A 14 -37.69 54.11 -43.88
C GLU A 14 -38.36 53.42 -45.09
N ALA A 15 -39.53 52.76 -45.00
CA ALA A 15 -40.62 52.79 -44.01
C ALA A 15 -41.26 51.38 -43.78
N GLN A 16 -41.70 51.03 -42.55
CA GLN A 16 -43.11 50.92 -42.07
C GLN A 16 -43.97 49.76 -42.64
N GLY A 17 -44.87 49.11 -41.87
CA GLY A 17 -45.15 49.22 -40.42
C GLY A 17 -46.42 48.46 -39.95
N ASP A 18 -46.62 48.39 -38.62
CA ASP A 18 -47.89 48.27 -37.84
C ASP A 18 -48.90 47.12 -38.08
N SER A 19 -49.70 46.63 -37.11
CA SER A 19 -49.86 46.81 -35.63
C SER A 19 -50.67 45.58 -35.08
N SER A 20 -51.31 45.43 -33.89
CA SER A 20 -51.70 46.31 -32.75
C SER A 20 -52.02 45.50 -31.46
N THR A 21 -51.85 46.11 -30.27
CA THR A 21 -52.34 45.69 -28.92
C THR A 21 -53.73 46.29 -28.59
N PRO A 22 -54.58 45.88 -27.58
CA PRO A 22 -54.22 45.80 -26.13
C PRO A 22 -55.04 44.92 -25.11
N VAL A 23 -54.43 44.69 -23.93
CA VAL A 23 -54.93 44.69 -22.51
C VAL A 23 -56.38 44.27 -22.12
N ALA A 24 -56.50 43.33 -21.16
CA ALA A 24 -57.51 43.32 -20.07
C ALA A 24 -57.15 42.33 -18.90
N ASP A 25 -57.61 42.61 -17.67
CA ASP A 25 -57.45 41.80 -16.43
C ASP A 25 -58.59 40.78 -16.18
N LEU A 26 -58.34 39.73 -15.36
CA LEU A 26 -59.16 39.39 -14.16
C LEU A 26 -58.64 38.15 -13.36
N ASN A 27 -59.07 38.03 -12.10
CA ASN A 27 -58.63 37.02 -11.12
C ASN A 27 -59.50 35.75 -11.07
N HIS A 28 -58.92 34.59 -10.68
CA HIS A 28 -59.48 33.75 -9.58
C HIS A 28 -58.56 32.58 -9.12
N ASP A 29 -58.19 32.64 -7.84
CA ASP A 29 -58.34 31.61 -6.78
C ASP A 29 -58.17 30.07 -6.99
N ARG A 30 -57.60 29.48 -5.91
CA ARG A 30 -57.79 28.12 -5.32
C ARG A 30 -57.02 26.87 -5.78
N ILE A 31 -56.26 26.37 -4.81
CA ILE A 31 -55.88 24.96 -4.60
C ILE A 31 -57.11 24.17 -4.11
N PRO A 32 -57.18 22.84 -4.35
CA PRO A 32 -57.45 21.95 -3.21
C PRO A 32 -56.57 20.67 -3.18
N LEU A 33 -56.49 20.08 -1.99
CA LEU A 33 -56.16 18.67 -1.76
C LEU A 33 -57.37 17.79 -2.27
N ASP A 34 -57.46 16.46 -2.18
CA ASP A 34 -57.24 15.61 -1.00
C ASP A 34 -57.53 14.11 -1.25
N THR A 35 -57.23 13.31 -0.22
CA THR A 35 -57.81 12.03 0.24
C THR A 35 -57.98 10.77 -0.65
N SER A 36 -57.55 9.68 -0.02
CA SER A 36 -57.70 8.25 -0.28
C SER A 36 -59.10 7.63 -0.09
N SER A 37 -59.38 6.49 -0.76
CA SER A 37 -60.03 5.27 -0.21
C SER A 37 -60.00 4.14 -1.27
N GLN A 38 -59.49 2.92 -1.01
CA GLN A 38 -60.06 1.76 -0.29
C GLN A 38 -61.18 0.96 -1.00
N THR A 39 -60.86 -0.28 -1.41
CA THR A 39 -61.62 -1.56 -1.37
C THR A 39 -60.94 -2.56 -2.34
N ASP A 40 -60.31 -3.64 -1.88
CA ASP A 40 -60.86 -4.94 -1.44
C ASP A 40 -61.30 -5.87 -2.58
N PHE A 41 -60.59 -6.99 -2.81
CA PHE A 41 -61.13 -8.36 -2.58
C PHE A 41 -60.12 -9.51 -2.82
N ASN A 42 -60.05 -10.40 -1.82
CA ASN A 42 -59.38 -11.70 -1.68
C ASN A 42 -58.90 -12.49 -2.93
N THR A 43 -57.62 -12.89 -2.91
CA THR A 43 -57.12 -14.13 -3.54
C THR A 43 -57.28 -15.35 -2.62
N THR A 44 -57.91 -16.42 -3.09
CA THR A 44 -57.95 -17.71 -2.38
C THR A 44 -56.61 -18.45 -2.49
N THR A 45 -56.19 -19.16 -1.43
CA THR A 45 -54.86 -19.81 -1.34
C THR A 45 -54.94 -21.32 -1.56
N SER A 46 -54.04 -21.89 -2.37
CA SER A 46 -53.63 -23.30 -2.30
C SER A 46 -52.26 -23.41 -1.62
N GLN A 47 -52.10 -24.37 -0.72
CA GLN A 47 -50.95 -24.44 0.20
C GLN A 47 -49.89 -25.44 -0.26
N SER A 48 -48.63 -25.12 -0.03
CA SER A 48 -47.62 -26.10 0.35
C SER A 48 -46.68 -25.49 1.39
N LEU A 49 -46.12 -26.32 2.25
CA LEU A 49 -45.47 -25.93 3.50
C LEU A 49 -43.94 -25.93 3.36
N ASP A 50 -43.27 -24.93 3.94
CA ASP A 50 -42.00 -25.19 4.61
C ASP A 50 -41.75 -24.24 5.80
N ASN A 51 -41.07 -24.74 6.83
CA ASN A 51 -41.08 -24.17 8.19
C ASN A 51 -39.76 -23.51 8.58
N LEU A 52 -39.62 -22.19 8.37
CA LEU A 52 -38.58 -21.39 9.03
C LEU A 52 -39.16 -20.25 9.89
N ARG A 53 -38.81 -20.27 11.18
CA ARG A 53 -39.22 -19.26 12.18
C ARG A 53 -38.62 -17.89 11.89
N ARG A 54 -39.41 -16.98 11.31
CA ARG A 54 -39.06 -15.54 11.23
C ARG A 54 -39.19 -14.88 12.61
N SER A 55 -38.11 -14.34 13.17
CA SER A 55 -38.21 -13.46 14.35
C SER A 55 -38.70 -12.07 13.94
N ARG A 56 -39.96 -11.76 14.25
CA ARG A 56 -40.60 -10.48 13.92
C ARG A 56 -40.16 -9.38 14.91
N ARG A 57 -39.06 -8.67 14.62
CA ARG A 57 -38.78 -7.39 15.31
C ARG A 57 -39.61 -6.29 14.67
N VAL A 58 -40.53 -5.72 15.45
CA VAL A 58 -41.27 -4.50 15.09
C VAL A 58 -40.31 -3.30 15.18
N PRO A 59 -40.24 -2.41 14.17
CA PRO A 59 -39.54 -1.14 14.32
C PRO A 59 -40.21 -0.29 15.41
N LYS A 60 -39.47 0.07 16.46
CA LYS A 60 -39.88 1.17 17.33
C LYS A 60 -39.63 2.51 16.59
N PRO A 61 -40.50 3.52 16.73
CA PRO A 61 -40.16 4.87 16.30
C PRO A 61 -38.92 5.37 17.06
N ARG A 62 -38.15 6.27 16.44
CA ARG A 62 -36.99 6.92 17.10
C ARG A 62 -37.49 7.80 18.24
N SER A 63 -37.10 7.48 19.48
CA SER A 63 -37.16 8.40 20.62
C SER A 63 -36.16 9.54 20.44
N SER A 64 -36.36 10.64 21.17
CA SER A 64 -35.39 11.75 21.18
C SER A 64 -34.15 11.36 21.97
N ILE A 65 -32.99 11.90 21.58
CA ILE A 65 -31.73 11.77 22.32
C ILE A 65 -31.87 12.35 23.75
N TYR A 66 -32.79 13.31 23.95
CA TYR A 66 -33.11 13.85 25.28
C TYR A 66 -33.81 12.83 26.19
N ASP A 67 -34.69 11.98 25.66
CA ASP A 67 -35.46 11.01 26.46
C ASP A 67 -34.51 9.94 27.04
N GLU A 68 -33.61 9.45 26.19
CA GLU A 68 -32.61 8.41 26.52
C GLU A 68 -31.61 8.90 27.58
N TYR A 69 -31.25 10.19 27.56
CA TYR A 69 -30.38 10.81 28.56
C TYR A 69 -31.08 11.00 29.93
N GLU A 70 -32.39 11.31 29.94
CA GLU A 70 -33.17 11.37 31.18
C GLU A 70 -33.37 9.99 31.83
N GLU A 71 -33.57 8.92 31.04
CA GLU A 71 -33.60 7.56 31.58
C GLU A 71 -32.24 7.14 32.17
N GLU A 72 -31.12 7.46 31.52
CA GLU A 72 -29.77 7.13 32.04
C GLU A 72 -29.48 7.83 33.38
N LEU A 73 -29.94 9.07 33.56
CA LEU A 73 -29.85 9.79 34.84
C LEU A 73 -30.69 9.13 35.95
N LYS A 74 -31.91 8.67 35.64
CA LYS A 74 -32.81 7.97 36.58
C LYS A 74 -32.28 6.58 36.96
N GLU A 75 -31.70 5.86 36.00
CA GLU A 75 -30.96 4.59 36.21
C GLU A 75 -29.74 4.76 37.14
N ARG A 76 -28.98 5.86 36.98
CA ARG A 76 -27.79 6.15 37.80
C ARG A 76 -28.15 6.54 39.24
N ALA A 77 -29.31 7.13 39.48
CA ALA A 77 -29.78 7.49 40.83
C ALA A 77 -30.11 6.27 41.72
N ASN A 78 -30.67 5.19 41.13
CA ASN A 78 -31.29 4.09 41.88
C ASN A 78 -30.37 2.90 42.22
N LYS A 79 -29.05 2.98 41.98
CA LYS A 79 -28.12 1.85 42.21
C LYS A 79 -27.59 1.83 43.66
N PRO A 80 -27.84 0.77 44.47
CA PRO A 80 -27.56 0.77 45.90
C PRO A 80 -26.06 0.73 46.23
N LYS A 81 -25.61 1.62 47.12
CA LYS A 81 -24.20 1.85 47.45
C LYS A 81 -23.58 0.68 48.24
N ARG A 82 -22.79 -0.18 47.57
CA ARG A 82 -21.93 -1.19 48.21
C ARG A 82 -20.87 -0.52 49.11
N LYS A 83 -20.77 -0.96 50.37
CA LYS A 83 -19.83 -0.42 51.37
C LYS A 83 -18.36 -0.70 50.98
N ARG A 84 -17.50 0.33 50.99
CA ARG A 84 -16.03 0.19 50.98
C ARG A 84 -15.51 0.17 52.44
N PRO A 85 -14.44 -0.57 52.77
CA PRO A 85 -13.86 -0.56 54.11
C PRO A 85 -13.19 0.78 54.42
N ALA A 86 -13.12 1.14 55.70
CA ALA A 86 -12.65 2.45 56.15
C ALA A 86 -11.11 2.52 56.22
N ALA A 87 -10.55 3.61 55.68
CA ALA A 87 -9.19 4.07 56.02
C ALA A 87 -9.23 4.99 57.26
N SER A 88 -8.10 5.11 57.95
CA SER A 88 -8.02 5.75 59.27
C SER A 88 -8.13 7.28 59.25
N LYS A 89 -8.76 7.84 60.28
CA LYS A 89 -8.88 9.29 60.49
C LYS A 89 -7.54 9.89 60.94
N LYS A 90 -7.12 10.99 60.31
CA LYS A 90 -6.50 12.13 61.01
C LYS A 90 -7.24 13.41 60.62
N LYS A 91 -7.39 14.34 61.57
CA LYS A 91 -8.07 15.64 61.41
C LYS A 91 -7.04 16.78 61.28
N PRO A 92 -7.45 18.03 60.95
CA PRO A 92 -6.63 18.93 60.12
C PRO A 92 -6.01 20.11 60.89
N SER A 93 -5.17 20.88 60.20
CA SER A 93 -5.05 22.32 60.41
C SER A 93 -4.68 23.07 59.13
N THR A 94 -5.00 24.36 59.13
CA THR A 94 -4.90 25.35 58.06
C THR A 94 -3.47 25.81 57.74
N THR A 95 -3.27 26.14 56.45
CA THR A 95 -2.73 27.43 55.95
C THR A 95 -1.72 28.20 56.84
N GLN A 96 -0.45 28.33 56.41
CA GLN A 96 0.09 29.61 55.89
C GLN A 96 1.54 29.48 55.37
N LYS A 97 2.09 30.64 54.99
CA LYS A 97 3.20 30.96 54.07
C LYS A 97 4.62 30.89 54.65
N ASP A 98 5.57 30.98 53.71
CA ASP A 98 6.92 31.59 53.78
C ASP A 98 8.14 30.85 54.40
N LYS A 99 9.31 31.27 53.87
CA LYS A 99 10.71 30.85 54.13
C LYS A 99 11.36 31.79 55.19
N PRO A 100 12.67 31.69 55.58
CA PRO A 100 13.76 30.80 55.15
C PRO A 100 14.60 30.16 56.32
N SER A 101 15.67 29.42 55.96
CA SER A 101 17.02 29.35 56.62
C SER A 101 17.16 29.16 58.16
N SER A 102 18.05 28.35 58.73
CA SER A 102 19.31 27.74 58.23
C SER A 102 19.83 26.60 59.15
N LYS A 103 21.02 26.07 58.81
CA LYS A 103 22.08 25.44 59.66
C LYS A 103 21.88 25.61 61.19
N VAL A 104 22.16 24.63 62.06
CA VAL A 104 23.49 24.04 62.32
C VAL A 104 23.38 22.67 63.03
N GLU A 105 24.03 21.67 62.44
CA GLU A 105 24.95 20.65 63.01
C GLU A 105 24.80 19.96 64.40
N LYS A 106 25.31 18.71 64.44
CA LYS A 106 26.04 18.06 65.56
C LYS A 106 25.17 17.65 66.78
N LYS A 107 25.58 16.68 67.62
CA LYS A 107 26.90 16.03 67.82
C LYS A 107 26.75 14.59 68.36
N LYS A 108 27.77 13.75 68.15
CA LYS A 108 28.24 12.60 68.97
C LYS A 108 27.17 11.67 69.63
N ALA A 109 27.11 10.40 69.21
CA ALA A 109 27.86 9.28 69.84
C ALA A 109 27.02 8.59 70.97
N THR A 110 27.36 7.43 71.54
CA THR A 110 28.65 6.71 71.56
C THR A 110 28.44 5.19 71.71
N THR A 111 29.29 4.39 71.04
CA THR A 111 29.88 3.09 71.46
C THR A 111 29.06 1.98 72.17
N THR A 112 29.29 0.74 71.70
CA THR A 112 29.51 -0.51 72.50
C THR A 112 28.36 -1.09 73.35
N ASP A 113 28.24 -2.42 73.53
CA ASP A 113 28.90 -3.56 72.86
C ASP A 113 28.04 -4.82 72.88
N LYS A 114 28.41 -5.78 72.02
CA LYS A 114 28.38 -7.26 72.17
C LYS A 114 27.22 -8.01 72.86
N ASP A 115 26.75 -9.01 72.11
CA ASP A 115 26.55 -10.42 72.50
C ASP A 115 25.65 -10.79 73.69
N GLY A 116 24.56 -11.51 73.39
CA GLY A 116 23.67 -12.09 74.40
C GLY A 116 22.49 -12.87 73.81
N LYS A 117 22.74 -14.03 73.18
CA LYS A 117 21.68 -14.90 72.61
C LYS A 117 21.49 -16.20 73.41
N PRO A 118 20.41 -16.31 74.21
CA PRO A 118 19.89 -17.61 74.65
C PRO A 118 18.43 -17.86 74.21
N THR A 119 18.31 -18.87 73.36
CA THR A 119 17.19 -19.82 73.14
C THR A 119 15.93 -19.83 74.02
N SER A 120 14.78 -20.04 73.34
CA SER A 120 13.53 -20.70 73.81
C SER A 120 12.64 -19.89 74.78
N LYS A 121 11.29 -20.01 74.77
CA LYS A 121 10.43 -21.14 74.36
C LYS A 121 9.31 -20.74 73.36
N ALA A 122 8.60 -21.74 72.83
CA ALA A 122 7.57 -21.58 71.81
C ALA A 122 6.22 -21.08 72.35
N ASN A 123 5.42 -20.48 71.47
CA ASN A 123 3.96 -20.50 71.60
C ASN A 123 3.28 -20.46 70.21
N ASP A 124 1.96 -20.67 70.17
CA ASP A 124 1.30 -21.37 69.05
C ASP A 124 1.12 -20.63 67.71
N LYS A 125 0.81 -21.47 66.71
CA LYS A 125 0.55 -21.20 65.30
C LYS A 125 -0.35 -19.98 65.03
N LYS A 126 0.10 -19.13 64.11
CA LYS A 126 -0.78 -18.59 63.05
C LYS A 126 -0.07 -18.55 61.71
N VAL A 127 -0.05 -19.72 61.06
CA VAL A 127 0.49 -19.90 59.71
C VAL A 127 -0.26 -18.98 58.75
N MET A 128 0.48 -18.13 58.02
CA MET A 128 -0.08 -17.28 56.96
C MET A 128 -0.84 -18.15 55.95
N PRO A 129 -2.00 -17.70 55.44
CA PRO A 129 -2.75 -18.49 54.47
C PRO A 129 -1.89 -18.72 53.23
N LYS A 130 -1.52 -19.99 52.97
CA LYS A 130 -0.87 -20.37 51.71
C LYS A 130 -1.74 -19.86 50.55
N PRO A 131 -1.15 -19.31 49.47
CA PRO A 131 -1.92 -19.06 48.26
C PRO A 131 -2.57 -20.38 47.83
N LYS A 132 -3.86 -20.32 47.46
CA LYS A 132 -4.55 -21.51 46.96
C LYS A 132 -3.75 -22.07 45.77
N PRO A 133 -3.52 -23.40 45.68
CA PRO A 133 -2.88 -23.96 44.50
C PRO A 133 -3.70 -23.58 43.27
N ALA A 134 -3.03 -23.19 42.18
CA ALA A 134 -3.70 -22.92 40.91
C ALA A 134 -4.49 -24.17 40.50
N HIS A 135 -5.77 -23.96 40.12
CA HIS A 135 -6.68 -25.06 39.84
C HIS A 135 -6.36 -25.69 38.49
N GLU A 136 -5.52 -26.72 38.51
CA GLU A 136 -4.73 -27.20 37.35
C GLU A 136 -3.72 -26.13 36.87
N GLN A 137 -2.71 -26.53 36.08
CA GLN A 137 -1.80 -25.54 35.48
C GLN A 137 -2.59 -24.65 34.51
N VAL A 138 -2.50 -23.33 34.70
CA VAL A 138 -3.12 -22.35 33.80
C VAL A 138 -2.42 -22.42 32.45
N GLU A 139 -3.18 -22.41 31.35
CA GLU A 139 -2.59 -22.40 30.02
C GLU A 139 -1.86 -21.08 29.77
N PRO A 140 -0.64 -21.09 29.20
CA PRO A 140 0.06 -19.89 28.80
C PRO A 140 -0.79 -18.93 27.97
N ALA A 141 -0.67 -17.63 28.26
CA ALA A 141 -1.42 -16.59 27.56
C ALA A 141 -1.01 -16.51 26.08
N LEU A 142 -2.01 -16.63 25.19
CA LEU A 142 -1.85 -16.53 23.74
C LEU A 142 -2.56 -15.25 23.28
N ILE A 143 -1.77 -14.27 22.84
CA ILE A 143 -2.24 -12.94 22.40
C ILE A 143 -2.09 -12.89 20.86
N PRO A 144 -3.19 -12.96 20.07
CA PRO A 144 -3.09 -13.13 18.62
C PRO A 144 -2.37 -12.00 17.88
N SER A 145 -2.52 -10.74 18.33
CA SER A 145 -1.85 -9.57 17.74
C SER A 145 -0.32 -9.64 17.73
N ASN A 146 0.28 -10.46 18.59
CA ASN A 146 1.73 -10.58 18.70
C ASN A 146 2.32 -11.54 17.67
N TRP A 147 1.48 -12.32 16.98
CA TRP A 147 1.89 -13.45 16.15
C TRP A 147 1.43 -13.36 14.68
N THR A 148 0.80 -12.28 14.25
CA THR A 148 0.34 -12.11 12.86
C THR A 148 1.48 -12.06 11.84
N SER A 149 1.25 -12.53 10.61
CA SER A 149 2.18 -12.38 9.48
C SER A 149 2.35 -10.91 9.07
N ALA A 150 1.28 -10.12 9.09
CA ALA A 150 1.34 -8.67 8.89
C ALA A 150 1.51 -7.89 10.21
N ILE A 151 2.21 -6.75 10.17
CA ILE A 151 2.36 -5.80 11.28
C ILE A 151 1.80 -4.43 10.85
N PRO A 152 1.11 -3.68 11.73
CA PRO A 152 0.71 -2.30 11.44
C PRO A 152 1.90 -1.33 11.44
N LEU A 153 1.99 -0.50 10.39
CA LEU A 153 3.03 0.51 10.23
C LEU A 153 2.52 1.85 10.78
N LEU A 154 2.98 2.26 11.97
CA LEU A 154 2.37 3.37 12.71
C LEU A 154 3.10 4.71 12.45
N THR A 155 2.36 5.80 12.23
CA THR A 155 2.95 7.15 12.12
C THR A 155 3.38 7.73 13.47
N SER A 156 3.00 7.10 14.59
CA SER A 156 3.47 7.47 15.94
C SER A 156 4.98 7.39 16.10
N ASP A 157 5.62 6.45 15.38
CA ASP A 157 7.02 6.10 15.55
C ASP A 157 7.94 7.30 15.32
N PHE A 158 7.61 8.15 14.34
CA PHE A 158 8.39 9.31 13.93
C PHE A 158 8.01 10.63 14.62
N LYS A 159 6.96 10.67 15.45
CA LYS A 159 6.46 11.93 16.07
C LYS A 159 7.51 12.71 16.87
N ASN A 160 8.54 12.02 17.38
CA ASN A 160 9.66 12.61 18.12
C ASN A 160 11.02 12.43 17.40
N GLN A 161 11.02 12.08 16.11
CA GLN A 161 12.22 11.78 15.34
C GLN A 161 12.35 12.74 14.16
N TYR A 162 13.49 13.39 14.02
CA TYR A 162 13.87 14.12 12.81
C TYR A 162 14.89 13.31 12.01
N SER A 163 14.69 13.24 10.71
CA SER A 163 15.65 12.78 9.71
C SER A 163 16.70 13.86 9.43
N VAL A 164 17.81 13.48 8.79
CA VAL A 164 18.83 14.42 8.30
C VAL A 164 19.36 13.87 6.97
N ILE A 165 18.71 14.27 5.87
CA ILE A 165 18.88 13.73 4.51
C ILE A 165 20.35 13.72 4.08
N SER A 166 21.11 14.79 4.39
CA SER A 166 22.53 14.92 4.03
C SER A 166 23.46 13.81 4.57
N ARG A 167 23.01 13.01 5.56
CA ARG A 167 23.75 11.84 6.04
C ARG A 167 23.73 10.66 5.07
N LEU A 168 22.78 10.63 4.14
CA LEU A 168 22.65 9.62 3.09
C LEU A 168 23.16 10.08 1.72
N LYS A 169 23.64 11.33 1.59
CA LYS A 169 24.14 11.88 0.32
C LYS A 169 25.23 10.98 -0.28
N ASN A 170 24.96 10.47 -1.47
CA ASN A 170 25.86 9.72 -2.34
C ASN A 170 25.54 10.07 -3.82
N PRO A 171 26.38 9.71 -4.80
CA PRO A 171 26.13 10.04 -6.21
C PRO A 171 24.81 9.52 -6.78
N ASN A 172 24.36 8.35 -6.32
CA ASN A 172 23.12 7.71 -6.79
C ASN A 172 21.86 8.28 -6.10
N MET A 173 22.02 9.13 -5.07
CA MET A 173 20.92 9.72 -4.30
C MET A 173 20.25 10.87 -5.06
N LYS A 174 19.42 10.55 -6.06
CA LYS A 174 18.71 11.54 -6.89
C LYS A 174 17.34 11.87 -6.30
N PRO A 175 16.94 13.14 -6.13
CA PRO A 175 15.57 13.50 -5.78
C PRO A 175 14.63 13.21 -6.96
N VAL A 176 13.48 12.56 -6.68
CA VAL A 176 12.51 12.16 -7.72
C VAL A 176 11.09 12.55 -7.29
N PRO A 177 10.62 13.77 -7.61
CA PRO A 177 9.33 14.28 -7.14
C PRO A 177 8.13 13.41 -7.56
N TYR A 178 8.16 12.87 -8.78
CA TYR A 178 7.09 12.04 -9.33
C TYR A 178 7.06 10.60 -8.77
N ALA A 179 8.07 10.15 -8.03
CA ALA A 179 8.18 8.75 -7.63
C ALA A 179 7.03 8.27 -6.74
N GLY A 180 6.52 9.13 -5.84
CA GLY A 180 5.35 8.80 -5.02
C GLY A 180 4.08 8.53 -5.83
N ASP A 181 3.92 9.20 -6.97
CA ASP A 181 2.77 9.06 -7.86
C ASP A 181 2.91 7.81 -8.75
N ILE A 182 4.11 7.53 -9.29
CA ILE A 182 4.37 6.27 -10.02
C ILE A 182 4.23 5.06 -9.09
N ILE A 183 4.74 5.13 -7.85
CA ILE A 183 4.56 4.10 -6.82
C ILE A 183 3.07 3.86 -6.52
N LYS A 184 2.26 4.93 -6.49
CA LYS A 184 0.81 4.83 -6.31
C LYS A 184 0.13 4.14 -7.50
N LEU A 185 0.52 4.45 -8.73
CA LEU A 185 0.01 3.79 -9.94
C LEU A 185 0.36 2.31 -9.96
N MET A 186 1.62 1.96 -9.70
CA MET A 186 2.07 0.57 -9.58
C MET A 186 1.31 -0.18 -8.48
N ALA A 187 1.12 0.42 -7.30
CA ALA A 187 0.36 -0.19 -6.22
C ALA A 187 -1.13 -0.36 -6.56
N PHE A 188 -1.73 0.54 -7.33
CA PHE A 188 -3.11 0.40 -7.82
C PHE A 188 -3.23 -0.77 -8.79
N ILE A 189 -2.38 -0.83 -9.83
CA ILE A 189 -2.33 -1.95 -10.79
C ILE A 189 -2.15 -3.28 -10.05
N ASN A 190 -1.21 -3.35 -9.11
CA ASN A 190 -0.91 -4.56 -8.35
C ASN A 190 -2.11 -5.04 -7.49
N LYS A 191 -2.74 -4.13 -6.73
CA LYS A 191 -3.91 -4.48 -5.90
C LYS A 191 -5.11 -4.90 -6.74
N PHE A 192 -5.27 -4.34 -7.94
CA PHE A 192 -6.41 -4.57 -8.83
C PHE A 192 -6.06 -5.39 -10.09
N SER A 193 -4.98 -6.19 -10.03
CA SER A 193 -4.39 -6.92 -11.16
C SER A 193 -5.39 -7.64 -12.07
N SER A 194 -6.43 -8.27 -11.51
CA SER A 194 -7.51 -8.95 -12.24
C SER A 194 -8.37 -8.07 -13.16
N PHE A 195 -8.19 -6.75 -13.16
CA PHE A 195 -8.86 -5.79 -14.05
C PHE A 195 -7.92 -5.23 -15.15
N PHE A 196 -6.61 -5.54 -15.10
CA PHE A 196 -5.59 -5.00 -16.00
C PHE A 196 -5.04 -6.05 -16.98
N HIS A 197 -4.61 -5.63 -18.16
CA HIS A 197 -3.95 -6.52 -19.13
C HIS A 197 -2.63 -7.08 -18.57
N HIS A 198 -2.20 -8.26 -19.02
CA HIS A 198 -0.96 -8.91 -18.52
C HIS A 198 0.27 -8.01 -18.73
N ASP A 199 0.41 -7.37 -19.89
CA ASP A 199 1.48 -6.41 -20.20
C ASP A 199 1.47 -5.12 -19.36
N LEU A 200 0.41 -4.86 -18.59
CA LEU A 200 0.37 -3.80 -17.58
C LEU A 200 0.79 -4.32 -16.19
N GLN A 201 0.66 -5.62 -15.94
CA GLN A 201 1.06 -6.27 -14.68
C GLN A 201 2.58 -6.51 -14.61
N ASN A 202 3.31 -6.46 -15.74
CA ASN A 202 4.78 -6.56 -15.79
C ASN A 202 5.51 -5.21 -15.94
N LEU A 203 4.82 -4.07 -15.79
CA LEU A 203 5.43 -2.74 -15.83
C LEU A 203 6.47 -2.53 -14.70
N SER A 204 7.70 -2.21 -15.10
CA SER A 204 8.78 -1.75 -14.22
C SER A 204 8.66 -0.25 -13.96
N PHE A 205 9.30 0.27 -12.90
CA PHE A 205 9.29 1.73 -12.64
C PHE A 205 9.89 2.52 -13.83
N GLN A 206 10.98 2.00 -14.41
CA GLN A 206 11.62 2.53 -15.61
C GLN A 206 10.70 2.54 -16.84
N ASP A 207 9.78 1.58 -16.98
CA ASP A 207 8.86 1.55 -18.12
C ASP A 207 7.87 2.75 -18.08
N PHE A 208 7.56 3.28 -16.89
CA PHE A 208 6.85 4.57 -16.75
C PHE A 208 7.75 5.76 -17.08
N GLU A 209 9.03 5.74 -16.71
CA GLU A 209 9.95 6.86 -16.96
C GLU A 209 10.24 7.04 -18.45
N VAL A 210 10.58 5.95 -19.14
CA VAL A 210 10.77 5.95 -20.60
C VAL A 210 9.45 6.25 -21.31
N GLY A 211 8.35 5.61 -20.89
CA GLY A 211 7.04 5.76 -21.53
C GLY A 211 6.37 7.12 -21.34
N LEU A 212 6.78 7.91 -20.34
CA LEU A 212 6.24 9.24 -20.04
C LEU A 212 7.26 10.38 -20.22
N ASP A 213 8.50 10.10 -20.65
CA ASP A 213 9.61 11.07 -20.82
C ASP A 213 10.00 11.76 -19.49
N LEU A 214 10.18 10.95 -18.45
CA LEU A 214 10.52 11.39 -17.09
C LEU A 214 11.99 11.11 -16.76
N TYR A 215 12.65 12.07 -16.11
CA TYR A 215 14.07 12.04 -15.79
C TYR A 215 14.31 12.39 -14.31
N PRO A 216 15.00 11.53 -13.53
CA PRO A 216 15.25 11.76 -12.11
C PRO A 216 16.36 12.80 -11.89
N GLY A 217 16.26 13.61 -10.83
CA GLY A 217 17.37 14.47 -10.38
C GLY A 217 17.03 15.94 -10.11
N ASP A 218 15.97 16.50 -10.69
CA ASP A 218 15.51 17.87 -10.38
C ASP A 218 14.46 17.85 -9.24
N PRO A 219 14.73 18.48 -8.07
CA PRO A 219 13.73 18.66 -7.03
C PRO A 219 12.44 19.36 -7.45
N LYS A 220 12.43 20.11 -8.56
CA LYS A 220 11.25 20.88 -9.02
C LYS A 220 10.25 20.06 -9.84
N GLY A 221 10.66 18.90 -10.38
CA GLY A 221 9.75 18.06 -11.16
C GLY A 221 10.46 17.02 -12.02
N ASN A 222 10.87 17.44 -13.23
CA ASN A 222 11.50 16.60 -14.23
C ASN A 222 12.89 17.16 -14.56
N ALA A 223 13.93 16.32 -14.56
CA ALA A 223 15.23 16.74 -15.06
C ALA A 223 15.22 16.93 -16.59
N ALA A 224 16.24 17.62 -17.12
CA ALA A 224 16.39 17.85 -18.57
C ALA A 224 17.07 16.68 -19.32
N GLY A 225 17.34 15.57 -18.64
CA GLY A 225 18.04 14.39 -19.14
C GLY A 225 18.76 13.65 -18.00
N ILE A 226 19.50 12.59 -18.36
CA ILE A 226 20.22 11.70 -17.44
C ILE A 226 21.72 11.95 -17.54
N VAL A 227 22.38 12.06 -16.38
CA VAL A 227 23.85 12.09 -16.25
C VAL A 227 24.42 10.73 -16.65
N LYS A 228 25.26 10.67 -17.68
CA LYS A 228 25.73 9.42 -18.32
C LYS A 228 26.64 8.58 -17.43
N SER A 229 27.50 9.22 -16.64
CA SER A 229 28.48 8.60 -15.75
C SER A 229 28.77 9.55 -14.58
N PRO A 230 29.18 9.08 -13.39
CA PRO A 230 29.59 9.95 -12.30
C PRO A 230 30.65 11.02 -12.68
N ASP A 231 31.47 10.73 -13.69
CA ASP A 231 32.52 11.62 -14.21
C ASP A 231 32.08 12.47 -15.42
N ASP A 232 30.95 12.14 -16.06
CA ASP A 232 30.44 12.79 -17.28
C ASP A 232 29.18 13.61 -16.97
N THR A 233 29.36 14.92 -16.84
CA THR A 233 28.27 15.85 -16.52
C THR A 233 27.35 16.18 -17.71
N SER A 234 27.52 15.54 -18.87
CA SER A 234 26.57 15.67 -19.98
C SER A 234 25.23 15.01 -19.64
N LEU A 235 24.15 15.58 -20.17
CA LEU A 235 22.78 15.08 -20.01
C LEU A 235 22.32 14.45 -21.32
N LEU A 236 21.83 13.22 -21.25
CA LEU A 236 21.27 12.46 -22.38
C LEU A 236 19.76 12.24 -22.19
N LEU A 237 19.02 12.24 -23.29
CA LEU A 237 17.61 11.84 -23.34
C LEU A 237 17.51 10.34 -23.66
N TYR A 238 16.35 9.70 -23.43
CA TYR A 238 16.17 8.28 -23.75
C TYR A 238 16.53 7.89 -25.19
N PRO A 239 16.21 8.69 -26.25
CA PRO A 239 16.61 8.39 -27.62
C PRO A 239 18.12 8.38 -27.89
N ASP A 240 18.94 8.96 -27.01
CA ASP A 240 20.40 9.04 -27.20
C ASP A 240 21.13 7.75 -26.75
N PHE A 241 20.46 6.87 -26.00
CA PHE A 241 21.05 5.63 -25.47
C PHE A 241 20.14 4.39 -25.48
N MET A 242 18.85 4.51 -25.82
CA MET A 242 17.92 3.39 -25.98
C MET A 242 17.43 3.26 -27.43
N ALA A 243 17.10 2.05 -27.86
CA ALA A 243 16.50 1.84 -29.18
C ALA A 243 15.08 2.43 -29.23
N ILE A 244 14.76 3.13 -30.33
CA ILE A 244 13.46 3.82 -30.51
C ILE A 244 12.28 2.85 -30.38
N LYS A 245 12.44 1.59 -30.83
CA LYS A 245 11.44 0.52 -30.66
C LYS A 245 11.02 0.33 -29.19
N ASP A 246 11.99 0.32 -28.28
CA ASP A 246 11.75 0.06 -26.86
C ASP A 246 11.09 1.28 -26.19
N ILE A 247 11.47 2.48 -26.61
CA ILE A 247 10.83 3.74 -26.17
C ILE A 247 9.36 3.76 -26.59
N VAL A 248 9.06 3.41 -27.85
CA VAL A 248 7.68 3.29 -28.35
C VAL A 248 6.92 2.21 -27.58
N HIS A 249 7.51 1.05 -27.31
CA HIS A 249 6.87 0.00 -26.52
C HIS A 249 6.50 0.45 -25.09
N CYS A 250 7.36 1.22 -24.43
CA CYS A 250 7.03 1.82 -23.13
C CYS A 250 5.90 2.87 -23.24
N GLN A 251 5.93 3.73 -24.27
CA GLN A 251 4.88 4.72 -24.55
C GLN A 251 3.52 4.07 -24.84
N ASP A 252 3.51 2.98 -25.60
CA ASP A 252 2.31 2.20 -25.93
C ASP A 252 1.69 1.55 -24.68
N LYS A 253 2.51 1.00 -23.76
CA LYS A 253 2.00 0.54 -22.46
C LYS A 253 1.41 1.66 -21.62
N MET A 254 1.96 2.88 -21.67
CA MET A 254 1.39 4.03 -20.97
C MET A 254 0.04 4.47 -21.56
N ASN A 255 -0.10 4.43 -22.89
CA ASN A 255 -1.39 4.66 -23.57
C ASN A 255 -2.40 3.56 -23.27
N LEU A 256 -1.98 2.28 -23.21
CA LEU A 256 -2.85 1.16 -22.82
C LEU A 256 -3.32 1.31 -21.37
N LEU A 257 -2.44 1.69 -20.45
CA LEU A 257 -2.78 1.97 -19.05
C LEU A 257 -3.79 3.12 -18.94
N PHE A 258 -3.57 4.21 -19.67
CA PHE A 258 -4.46 5.36 -19.71
C PHE A 258 -5.86 4.99 -20.23
N LEU A 259 -5.95 4.24 -21.34
CA LEU A 259 -7.22 3.74 -21.87
C LEU A 259 -7.91 2.78 -20.89
N THR A 260 -7.14 1.88 -20.26
CA THR A 260 -7.66 0.93 -19.26
C THR A 260 -8.23 1.66 -18.03
N LEU A 261 -7.58 2.71 -17.54
CA LEU A 261 -8.10 3.51 -16.42
C LEU A 261 -9.37 4.28 -16.81
N LEU A 262 -9.44 4.84 -18.01
CA LEU A 262 -10.64 5.50 -18.53
C LEU A 262 -11.81 4.51 -18.65
N ASP A 263 -11.60 3.37 -19.31
CA ASP A 263 -12.61 2.32 -19.50
C ASP A 263 -13.10 1.74 -18.17
N LEU A 264 -12.18 1.42 -17.26
CA LEU A 264 -12.49 0.86 -15.94
C LEU A 264 -13.28 1.86 -15.08
N THR A 265 -13.05 3.16 -15.26
CA THR A 265 -13.79 4.21 -14.53
C THR A 265 -15.23 4.34 -15.02
N PHE A 266 -15.46 4.28 -16.34
CA PHE A 266 -16.80 4.37 -16.95
C PHE A 266 -17.43 2.99 -17.27
N ALA A 267 -17.03 1.94 -16.53
CA ALA A 267 -17.43 0.55 -16.76
C ALA A 267 -18.88 0.24 -16.32
N GLU A 268 -19.86 0.79 -17.03
CA GLU A 268 -21.30 0.60 -16.78
C GLU A 268 -21.76 -0.86 -16.90
N ASN A 269 -21.10 -1.65 -17.76
CA ASN A 269 -21.58 -2.98 -18.18
C ASN A 269 -21.19 -4.17 -17.28
N PHE A 270 -20.60 -3.94 -16.09
CA PHE A 270 -20.23 -5.04 -15.17
C PHE A 270 -21.39 -5.58 -14.32
N ASP A 271 -22.62 -5.23 -14.67
CA ASP A 271 -23.80 -5.44 -13.86
C ASP A 271 -24.13 -6.94 -13.64
N SER A 272 -23.97 -7.36 -12.37
CA SER A 272 -24.47 -8.54 -11.65
C SER A 272 -24.45 -9.94 -12.30
N LYS A 273 -24.87 -10.11 -13.56
CA LYS A 273 -24.96 -11.40 -14.28
C LYS A 273 -23.62 -11.79 -14.92
N ASN A 274 -22.91 -10.83 -15.53
CA ASN A 274 -21.61 -11.07 -16.17
C ASN A 274 -20.41 -10.97 -15.20
N ALA A 275 -20.64 -10.60 -13.94
CA ALA A 275 -19.61 -10.37 -12.91
C ALA A 275 -18.74 -11.59 -12.51
N LYS A 276 -18.85 -12.72 -13.21
CA LYS A 276 -17.92 -13.87 -13.13
C LYS A 276 -16.83 -13.85 -14.21
N LYS A 277 -17.00 -13.06 -15.29
CA LYS A 277 -15.99 -12.93 -16.35
C LYS A 277 -14.86 -12.02 -15.83
N LYS A 278 -13.94 -12.61 -15.07
CA LYS A 278 -12.67 -11.96 -14.73
C LYS A 278 -11.82 -11.84 -15.99
N GLY A 279 -11.42 -10.63 -16.31
CA GLY A 279 -10.57 -10.31 -17.45
C GLY A 279 -10.46 -8.80 -17.61
N PRO A 280 -9.41 -8.30 -18.29
CA PRO A 280 -9.29 -6.88 -18.59
C PRO A 280 -10.45 -6.42 -19.49
N LEU A 281 -10.94 -5.19 -19.24
CA LEU A 281 -11.94 -4.53 -20.09
C LEU A 281 -11.34 -4.04 -21.41
N THR A 282 -10.04 -3.81 -21.43
CA THR A 282 -9.29 -3.14 -22.50
C THR A 282 -8.21 -4.09 -23.00
N THR A 283 -8.18 -4.31 -24.32
CA THR A 283 -7.16 -5.11 -25.02
C THR A 283 -6.30 -4.22 -25.90
N TRP A 284 -5.15 -4.75 -26.34
CA TRP A 284 -4.28 -4.10 -27.33
C TRP A 284 -5.04 -3.73 -28.62
N ASP A 285 -5.98 -4.56 -29.07
CA ASP A 285 -6.76 -4.36 -30.30
C ASP A 285 -7.63 -3.09 -30.23
N LYS A 286 -8.08 -2.71 -29.02
CA LYS A 286 -8.83 -1.47 -28.81
C LYS A 286 -7.93 -0.23 -28.88
N LEU A 287 -6.69 -0.32 -28.40
CA LEU A 287 -5.71 0.76 -28.52
C LEU A 287 -5.24 0.91 -29.97
N ASN A 288 -4.92 -0.20 -30.62
CA ASN A 288 -4.41 -0.27 -31.99
C ASN A 288 -5.53 -0.16 -33.06
N SER A 289 -6.73 0.24 -32.66
CA SER A 289 -7.87 0.42 -33.56
C SER A 289 -7.63 1.59 -34.50
N SER A 290 -7.93 1.42 -35.79
CA SER A 290 -7.84 2.48 -36.82
C SER A 290 -8.84 3.65 -36.61
N SER A 291 -9.68 3.59 -35.58
CA SER A 291 -10.56 4.67 -35.17
C SER A 291 -9.79 5.89 -34.68
N LYS A 292 -9.87 7.01 -35.43
CA LYS A 292 -9.19 8.30 -35.15
C LYS A 292 -9.66 9.02 -33.85
N LYS A 293 -10.33 8.32 -32.93
CA LYS A 293 -11.00 8.84 -31.73
C LYS A 293 -11.01 7.87 -30.54
N VAL A 294 -10.06 6.92 -30.44
CA VAL A 294 -10.00 5.88 -29.38
C VAL A 294 -10.28 6.44 -27.98
N PHE A 295 -9.64 7.56 -27.62
CA PHE A 295 -9.76 8.18 -26.30
C PHE A 295 -10.93 9.19 -26.18
N SER A 296 -11.34 9.80 -27.29
CA SER A 296 -12.27 10.95 -27.34
C SER A 296 -13.61 10.69 -26.62
N SER A 297 -14.18 9.50 -26.76
CA SER A 297 -15.46 9.15 -26.11
C SER A 297 -15.36 9.11 -24.59
N SER A 298 -14.33 8.46 -24.04
CA SER A 298 -14.13 8.35 -22.60
C SER A 298 -13.61 9.66 -22.00
N LEU A 299 -12.83 10.44 -22.75
CA LEU A 299 -12.43 11.80 -22.37
C LEU A 299 -13.61 12.79 -22.36
N TYR A 300 -14.55 12.68 -23.30
CA TYR A 300 -15.77 13.47 -23.26
C TYR A 300 -16.60 13.19 -21.99
N ARG A 301 -16.80 11.90 -21.65
CA ARG A 301 -17.44 11.50 -20.38
C ARG A 301 -16.71 12.07 -19.16
N LEU A 302 -15.37 12.03 -19.14
CA LEU A 302 -14.56 12.58 -18.06
C LEU A 302 -14.69 14.10 -17.92
N ARG A 303 -14.64 14.86 -19.03
CA ARG A 303 -14.79 16.32 -19.05
C ARG A 303 -16.13 16.80 -18.48
N LEU A 304 -17.20 16.01 -18.63
CA LEU A 304 -18.52 16.32 -18.04
C LEU A 304 -18.56 16.21 -16.51
N VAL A 305 -17.77 15.31 -15.90
CA VAL A 305 -17.85 14.98 -14.46
C VAL A 305 -16.69 15.51 -13.63
N ALA A 306 -15.57 15.89 -14.25
CA ALA A 306 -14.33 16.28 -13.56
C ALA A 306 -14.49 17.46 -12.57
N HIS A 307 -15.47 18.35 -12.78
CA HIS A 307 -15.76 19.45 -11.84
C HIS A 307 -16.34 18.92 -10.52
N GLU A 308 -17.31 18.00 -10.59
CA GLU A 308 -17.92 17.37 -9.42
C GLU A 308 -16.92 16.44 -8.70
N TRP A 309 -16.16 15.65 -9.47
CA TRP A 309 -15.16 14.71 -8.94
C TRP A 309 -13.91 15.39 -8.37
N GLY A 310 -13.72 16.69 -8.65
CA GLY A 310 -12.64 17.52 -8.13
C GLY A 310 -11.30 17.30 -8.85
N TYR A 311 -10.77 18.39 -9.42
CA TYR A 311 -9.51 18.39 -10.16
C TYR A 311 -8.29 18.06 -9.28
N PRO A 312 -7.20 17.49 -9.83
CA PRO A 312 -5.94 17.32 -9.11
C PRO A 312 -5.39 18.67 -8.62
N ARG A 313 -4.55 18.65 -7.57
CA ARG A 313 -4.08 19.88 -6.90
C ARG A 313 -3.34 20.83 -7.84
N GLU A 314 -2.66 20.25 -8.82
CA GLU A 314 -1.78 20.92 -9.77
C GLU A 314 -2.54 21.65 -10.90
N TRP A 315 -3.81 21.31 -11.13
CA TRP A 315 -4.67 21.90 -12.17
C TRP A 315 -5.85 22.70 -11.61
N ARG A 316 -5.70 23.21 -10.38
CA ARG A 316 -6.64 24.14 -9.75
C ARG A 316 -6.18 25.57 -9.94
N GLN A 317 -7.11 26.50 -10.06
CA GLN A 317 -6.77 27.92 -9.99
C GLN A 317 -6.26 28.25 -8.58
N HIS A 318 -5.00 28.67 -8.47
CA HIS A 318 -4.48 29.18 -7.20
C HIS A 318 -5.16 30.50 -6.84
N LEU A 319 -5.72 30.57 -5.63
CA LEU A 319 -6.23 31.82 -5.08
C LEU A 319 -5.08 32.82 -4.86
N PRO A 320 -5.31 34.13 -5.04
CA PRO A 320 -4.37 35.17 -4.62
C PRO A 320 -4.04 35.05 -3.13
N SER A 321 -2.82 35.40 -2.72
CA SER A 321 -2.32 35.18 -1.35
C SER A 321 -3.14 35.82 -0.23
N ASP A 322 -3.94 36.85 -0.55
CA ASP A 322 -4.83 37.55 0.38
C ASP A 322 -6.15 36.79 0.63
N GLN A 323 -6.48 35.80 -0.20
CA GLN A 323 -7.71 35.00 -0.13
C GLN A 323 -7.42 33.56 0.30
N ASP A 324 -8.22 33.07 1.23
CA ASP A 324 -8.12 31.71 1.78
C ASP A 324 -9.38 30.90 1.44
N ILE A 325 -9.26 29.58 1.40
CA ILE A 325 -10.38 28.63 1.39
C ILE A 325 -11.00 28.54 2.79
N SER A 326 -10.21 28.79 3.85
CA SER A 326 -10.67 28.82 5.24
C SER A 326 -11.48 30.08 5.62
N LYS A 327 -11.75 30.98 4.67
CA LYS A 327 -12.47 32.23 4.87
C LYS A 327 -13.63 32.35 3.87
N PRO A 328 -14.73 33.01 4.23
CA PRO A 328 -15.75 33.36 3.26
C PRO A 328 -15.19 34.32 2.21
N ARG A 329 -15.61 34.13 0.96
CA ARG A 329 -15.29 35.01 -0.19
C ARG A 329 -16.07 36.32 -0.10
N THR A 330 -17.36 36.19 0.19
CA THR A 330 -18.32 37.30 0.30
C THR A 330 -19.46 36.90 1.22
N ALA A 331 -19.84 37.78 2.14
CA ALA A 331 -21.12 37.71 2.83
C ALA A 331 -22.24 38.20 1.88
N LEU A 332 -23.47 37.73 2.09
CA LEU A 332 -24.64 38.16 1.33
C LEU A 332 -25.13 39.55 1.76
N PHE A 333 -24.98 39.87 3.05
CA PHE A 333 -25.32 41.17 3.63
C PHE A 333 -24.05 41.86 4.15
N GLU A 334 -23.97 43.19 4.01
CA GLU A 334 -22.82 44.00 4.44
C GLU A 334 -22.58 43.99 5.96
N GLN A 335 -23.62 43.66 6.73
CA GLN A 335 -23.61 43.53 8.18
C GLN A 335 -24.37 42.26 8.57
N ASP A 336 -23.92 41.58 9.61
CA ASP A 336 -24.66 40.45 10.20
C ASP A 336 -25.95 40.95 10.87
N GLU A 337 -27.03 40.16 10.81
CA GLU A 337 -28.33 40.51 11.38
C GLU A 337 -28.25 40.70 12.91
N GLN A 338 -28.27 41.96 13.36
CA GLN A 338 -28.29 42.32 14.77
C GLN A 338 -29.48 43.21 15.13
N SER A 339 -30.61 42.55 15.42
CA SER A 339 -31.85 43.10 16.01
C SER A 339 -32.70 44.02 15.10
N PRO A 340 -34.03 44.12 15.36
CA PRO A 340 -34.81 43.41 16.38
C PRO A 340 -35.09 41.95 16.00
N VAL A 341 -34.96 41.05 16.98
CA VAL A 341 -35.30 39.62 16.80
C VAL A 341 -36.81 39.41 16.63
N VAL A 342 -37.20 38.50 15.74
CA VAL A 342 -38.61 38.24 15.39
C VAL A 342 -39.39 37.57 16.54
N ASP A 343 -38.74 36.72 17.35
CA ASP A 343 -39.32 36.20 18.60
C ASP A 343 -38.48 36.65 19.82
N PRO A 344 -38.93 37.65 20.59
CA PRO A 344 -38.30 38.06 21.84
C PRO A 344 -38.27 36.98 22.93
N ARG A 345 -39.03 35.88 22.81
CA ARG A 345 -38.96 34.72 23.72
C ARG A 345 -37.90 33.70 23.29
N ARG A 346 -37.37 33.81 22.08
CA ARG A 346 -36.30 32.96 21.51
C ARG A 346 -35.35 33.82 20.66
N PRO A 347 -34.50 34.66 21.29
CA PRO A 347 -33.63 35.63 20.61
C PRO A 347 -32.42 34.99 19.89
N GLU A 348 -32.52 33.73 19.47
CA GLU A 348 -31.44 32.95 18.88
C GLU A 348 -31.37 33.16 17.35
N VAL A 349 -30.51 34.06 16.89
CA VAL A 349 -30.19 34.21 15.46
C VAL A 349 -29.22 33.11 15.03
N LEU A 350 -29.76 31.98 14.56
CA LEU A 350 -28.99 30.79 14.18
C LEU A 350 -28.17 30.95 12.89
N THR A 351 -28.44 31.98 12.09
CA THR A 351 -27.71 32.27 10.84
C THR A 351 -27.62 33.79 10.67
N PRO A 352 -26.61 34.46 11.26
CA PRO A 352 -26.50 35.91 11.22
C PRO A 352 -26.28 36.49 9.82
N ASN A 353 -25.76 35.69 8.88
CA ASN A 353 -25.50 36.06 7.50
C ASN A 353 -25.35 34.80 6.64
N ILE A 354 -25.48 34.94 5.33
CA ILE A 354 -25.26 33.84 4.37
C ILE A 354 -23.90 34.08 3.70
N TYR A 355 -23.01 33.09 3.82
CA TYR A 355 -21.62 33.21 3.38
C TYR A 355 -21.36 32.39 2.10
N THR A 356 -20.82 33.04 1.08
CA THR A 356 -20.21 32.36 -0.07
C THR A 356 -18.74 32.03 0.22
N TRP A 357 -18.26 30.89 -0.27
CA TRP A 357 -16.93 30.37 0.05
C TRP A 357 -16.10 30.14 -1.22
N ASN A 358 -14.79 30.33 -1.11
CA ASN A 358 -13.87 29.95 -2.17
C ASN A 358 -13.80 28.42 -2.30
N LYS A 359 -13.91 27.92 -3.53
CA LYS A 359 -13.83 26.49 -3.86
C LYS A 359 -12.51 26.15 -4.54
N ASN A 360 -12.23 24.86 -4.66
CA ASN A 360 -11.13 24.33 -5.46
C ASN A 360 -11.54 24.29 -6.94
N GLU A 361 -11.65 25.46 -7.57
CA GLU A 361 -12.02 25.57 -8.99
C GLU A 361 -10.85 25.13 -9.91
N PRO A 362 -11.13 24.62 -11.13
CA PRO A 362 -10.11 24.24 -12.11
C PRO A 362 -9.38 25.46 -12.70
N LEU A 363 -8.33 25.20 -13.47
CA LEU A 363 -7.74 26.19 -14.37
C LEU A 363 -8.73 26.64 -15.47
N PRO A 364 -8.56 27.86 -16.05
CA PRO A 364 -9.28 28.29 -17.25
C PRO A 364 -9.10 27.32 -18.43
N LEU A 365 -10.13 27.19 -19.27
CA LEU A 365 -10.23 26.19 -20.36
C LEU A 365 -9.06 26.24 -21.37
N GLU A 366 -8.45 27.40 -21.53
CA GLU A 366 -7.29 27.65 -22.40
C GLU A 366 -5.98 27.06 -21.83
N SER A 367 -5.99 26.70 -20.54
CA SER A 367 -4.83 26.28 -19.75
C SER A 367 -5.01 24.98 -18.98
N ASP A 368 -6.25 24.49 -18.83
CA ASP A 368 -6.58 23.19 -18.23
C ASP A 368 -6.10 22.03 -19.13
N PRO A 369 -5.14 21.20 -18.68
CA PRO A 369 -4.65 20.07 -19.47
C PRO A 369 -5.73 19.05 -19.86
N LEU A 370 -6.82 18.92 -19.09
CA LEU A 370 -7.92 18.00 -19.42
C LEU A 370 -8.69 18.43 -20.70
N GLN A 371 -8.69 19.72 -21.06
CA GLN A 371 -9.33 20.21 -22.29
C GLN A 371 -8.43 20.10 -23.54
N ASN A 372 -7.20 19.58 -23.40
CA ASN A 372 -6.27 19.44 -24.52
C ASN A 372 -6.85 18.52 -25.61
N ARG A 373 -7.10 19.11 -26.79
CA ARG A 373 -7.75 18.46 -27.94
C ARG A 373 -6.88 17.39 -28.60
N GLU A 374 -5.56 17.43 -28.42
CA GLU A 374 -4.66 16.42 -28.99
C GLU A 374 -4.73 15.08 -28.23
N MET A 375 -5.20 15.07 -26.97
CA MET A 375 -5.42 13.83 -26.21
C MET A 375 -6.48 12.92 -26.84
N ASP A 376 -7.47 13.48 -27.53
CA ASP A 376 -8.57 12.75 -28.18
C ASP A 376 -8.09 11.78 -29.27
N LYS A 377 -6.90 12.04 -29.83
CA LYS A 377 -6.22 11.24 -30.86
C LYS A 377 -4.97 10.55 -30.32
N ASN A 378 -4.07 11.34 -29.70
CA ASN A 378 -2.68 10.94 -29.41
C ASN A 378 -2.51 10.37 -27.98
N GLY A 379 -3.62 10.18 -27.27
CA GLY A 379 -3.65 9.59 -25.93
C GLY A 379 -2.96 10.45 -24.87
N ILE A 380 -2.29 9.81 -23.92
CA ILE A 380 -1.67 10.50 -22.78
C ILE A 380 -0.49 11.38 -23.20
N LEU A 381 0.20 11.01 -24.28
CA LEU A 381 1.44 11.63 -24.73
C LEU A 381 1.26 13.10 -25.19
N ALA A 382 0.04 13.51 -25.51
CA ALA A 382 -0.32 14.89 -25.80
C ALA A 382 -0.13 15.88 -24.63
N LEU A 383 0.01 15.37 -23.39
CA LEU A 383 0.35 16.17 -22.21
C LEU A 383 1.86 16.31 -22.03
N LYS A 384 2.30 17.35 -21.30
CA LYS A 384 3.71 17.49 -20.86
C LYS A 384 4.06 16.35 -19.89
N PRO A 385 5.34 15.90 -19.79
CA PRO A 385 5.72 14.73 -19.00
C PRO A 385 5.13 14.65 -17.58
N LEU A 386 5.19 15.75 -16.81
CA LEU A 386 4.61 15.78 -15.45
C LEU A 386 3.07 15.78 -15.46
N ASP A 387 2.43 16.45 -16.42
CA ASP A 387 0.97 16.44 -16.57
C ASP A 387 0.45 15.04 -16.93
N ARG A 388 1.24 14.21 -17.62
CA ARG A 388 0.93 12.78 -17.85
C ARG A 388 0.79 12.03 -16.53
N VAL A 389 1.72 12.24 -15.60
CA VAL A 389 1.70 11.61 -14.26
C VAL A 389 0.53 12.12 -13.42
N ILE A 390 0.27 13.43 -13.45
CA ILE A 390 -0.86 14.06 -12.73
C ILE A 390 -2.19 13.50 -13.22
N MET A 391 -2.38 13.37 -14.55
CA MET A 391 -3.57 12.76 -15.16
C MET A 391 -3.77 11.31 -14.70
N LEU A 392 -2.71 10.49 -14.79
CA LEU A 392 -2.78 9.08 -14.42
C LEU A 392 -3.10 8.92 -12.92
N ARG A 393 -2.48 9.72 -12.04
CA ARG A 393 -2.83 9.74 -10.61
C ARG A 393 -4.30 10.12 -10.38
N ALA A 394 -4.76 11.20 -11.01
CA ALA A 394 -6.14 11.65 -10.87
C ALA A 394 -7.13 10.57 -11.33
N LEU A 395 -6.85 9.93 -12.47
CA LEU A 395 -7.62 8.78 -12.95
C LEU A 395 -7.61 7.59 -11.99
N ALA A 396 -6.49 7.26 -11.34
CA ALA A 396 -6.46 6.19 -10.34
C ALA A 396 -7.34 6.52 -9.10
N ASP A 397 -7.33 7.77 -8.64
CA ASP A 397 -8.18 8.24 -7.53
C ASP A 397 -9.67 8.27 -7.91
N TRP A 398 -10.00 8.80 -9.10
CA TRP A 398 -11.36 8.82 -9.63
C TRP A 398 -11.87 7.40 -9.90
N CYS A 399 -11.04 6.50 -10.42
CA CYS A 399 -11.37 5.09 -10.65
C CYS A 399 -11.70 4.39 -9.31
N ALA A 400 -10.85 4.55 -8.29
CA ALA A 400 -11.10 3.98 -6.96
C ALA A 400 -12.39 4.53 -6.28
N SER A 401 -12.81 5.74 -6.65
CA SER A 401 -13.96 6.43 -6.07
C SER A 401 -15.27 6.19 -6.81
N HIS A 402 -15.24 6.09 -8.14
CA HIS A 402 -16.43 6.10 -9.00
C HIS A 402 -16.60 4.83 -9.86
N SER A 403 -15.57 4.02 -10.09
CA SER A 403 -15.69 2.77 -10.87
C SER A 403 -16.62 1.77 -10.15
N PRO A 404 -17.72 1.30 -10.77
CA PRO A 404 -18.53 0.23 -10.22
C PRO A 404 -17.77 -1.09 -10.04
N ALA A 405 -16.66 -1.28 -10.74
CA ALA A 405 -15.80 -2.46 -10.61
C ALA A 405 -14.82 -2.32 -9.43
N ALA A 406 -13.97 -1.28 -9.46
CA ALA A 406 -12.92 -1.11 -8.45
C ALA A 406 -13.48 -0.74 -7.07
N HIS A 407 -14.46 0.17 -7.00
CA HIS A 407 -15.04 0.62 -5.73
C HIS A 407 -15.77 -0.51 -4.99
N ASN A 408 -16.52 -1.34 -5.70
CA ASN A 408 -17.19 -2.48 -5.10
C ASN A 408 -16.20 -3.59 -4.65
N GLU A 409 -15.04 -3.72 -5.30
CA GLU A 409 -13.98 -4.62 -4.79
C GLU A 409 -13.29 -4.05 -3.54
N ILE A 410 -13.06 -2.73 -3.48
CA ILE A 410 -12.62 -2.04 -2.25
C ILE A 410 -13.64 -2.27 -1.11
N TYR A 411 -14.94 -2.20 -1.41
CA TYR A 411 -15.99 -2.49 -0.42
C TYR A 411 -15.90 -3.94 0.09
N LYS A 412 -15.76 -4.93 -0.80
CA LYS A 412 -15.59 -6.35 -0.42
C LYS A 412 -14.32 -6.62 0.40
N LEU A 413 -13.22 -5.94 0.09
CA LEU A 413 -11.94 -6.08 0.80
C LEU A 413 -11.95 -5.36 2.16
N THR A 414 -12.66 -4.24 2.28
CA THR A 414 -12.82 -3.52 3.57
C THR A 414 -13.82 -4.19 4.52
N HIS A 415 -14.93 -4.73 4.00
CA HIS A 415 -16.02 -5.31 4.78
C HIS A 415 -15.92 -6.84 4.88
N GLY A 416 -14.71 -7.34 5.20
CA GLY A 416 -14.48 -8.75 5.50
C GLY A 416 -15.23 -9.22 6.75
N LYS A 417 -15.53 -10.53 6.84
CA LYS A 417 -16.25 -11.13 8.00
C LYS A 417 -15.44 -11.21 9.31
N LYS A 418 -14.20 -10.70 9.31
CA LYS A 418 -13.15 -10.84 10.33
C LYS A 418 -12.22 -9.64 10.17
N ASP A 419 -11.92 -8.94 11.26
CA ASP A 419 -10.95 -7.84 11.27
C ASP A 419 -9.51 -8.33 11.53
N PRO A 420 -8.47 -7.54 11.18
CA PRO A 420 -7.10 -7.80 11.63
C PRO A 420 -7.03 -7.82 13.16
N VAL A 421 -6.36 -8.81 13.76
CA VAL A 421 -6.31 -8.96 15.23
C VAL A 421 -5.47 -7.89 15.95
N PHE A 422 -4.71 -7.08 15.22
CA PHE A 422 -4.06 -5.86 15.71
C PHE A 422 -4.91 -4.58 15.50
N GLY A 423 -6.15 -4.73 15.03
CA GLY A 423 -7.07 -3.64 14.70
C GLY A 423 -6.84 -3.06 13.30
N ILE A 424 -7.79 -2.24 12.84
CA ILE A 424 -7.68 -1.53 11.56
C ILE A 424 -6.74 -0.33 11.74
N GLN A 425 -5.70 -0.26 10.90
CA GLN A 425 -4.68 0.79 10.88
C GLN A 425 -4.51 1.30 9.45
N THR A 426 -3.92 2.49 9.26
CA THR A 426 -3.77 3.13 7.94
C THR A 426 -2.88 2.34 6.98
N GLN A 427 -1.77 1.80 7.49
CA GLN A 427 -0.74 1.08 6.73
C GLN A 427 -0.39 -0.22 7.46
N GLN A 428 -0.12 -1.28 6.70
CA GLN A 428 0.28 -2.60 7.16
C GLN A 428 1.46 -3.08 6.30
N VAL A 429 2.35 -3.91 6.83
CA VAL A 429 3.52 -4.44 6.11
C VAL A 429 3.83 -5.88 6.55
N PRO A 430 4.57 -6.66 5.75
CA PRO A 430 5.06 -7.97 6.19
C PRO A 430 5.91 -7.88 7.45
N ARG A 431 5.77 -8.86 8.36
CA ARG A 431 6.52 -8.92 9.63
C ARG A 431 8.03 -8.90 9.41
N TYR A 432 8.52 -9.62 8.40
CA TYR A 432 9.95 -9.72 8.13
C TYR A 432 10.57 -8.38 7.67
N SER A 433 9.86 -7.56 6.91
CA SER A 433 10.32 -6.22 6.49
C SER A 433 10.54 -5.26 7.67
N ILE A 434 9.76 -5.39 8.75
CA ILE A 434 10.02 -4.64 9.99
C ILE A 434 11.04 -5.36 10.87
N GLU A 435 10.83 -6.63 11.20
CA GLU A 435 11.56 -7.29 12.30
C GLU A 435 12.92 -7.85 11.87
N GLY A 436 13.07 -8.22 10.60
CA GLY A 436 14.21 -8.96 10.05
C GLY A 436 14.04 -10.48 10.16
N ILE A 437 14.55 -11.20 9.16
CA ILE A 437 14.39 -12.66 8.96
C ILE A 437 14.63 -13.43 10.25
N GLU A 438 15.80 -13.27 10.88
CA GLU A 438 16.16 -13.94 12.15
C GLU A 438 15.14 -13.72 13.26
N ASN A 439 14.59 -12.50 13.41
CA ASN A 439 13.66 -12.19 14.49
C ASN A 439 12.30 -12.83 14.25
N THR A 440 11.82 -12.84 13.00
CA THR A 440 10.57 -13.53 12.62
C THR A 440 10.70 -15.04 12.85
N LEU A 441 11.80 -15.66 12.41
CA LEU A 441 12.11 -17.07 12.67
C LEU A 441 12.22 -17.39 14.17
N ASN A 442 12.88 -16.52 14.96
CA ASN A 442 12.98 -16.68 16.41
C ASN A 442 11.64 -16.44 17.14
N GLN A 443 10.72 -15.66 16.58
CA GLN A 443 9.35 -15.58 17.08
C GLN A 443 8.55 -16.86 16.77
N PHE A 444 8.73 -17.45 15.58
CA PHE A 444 8.12 -18.74 15.25
C PHE A 444 8.57 -19.85 16.22
N LYS A 445 9.88 -19.95 16.53
CA LYS A 445 10.42 -20.86 17.56
C LYS A 445 9.73 -20.70 18.92
N ARG A 446 9.49 -19.44 19.34
CA ARG A 446 8.79 -19.11 20.60
C ARG A 446 7.30 -19.49 20.54
N LEU A 447 6.64 -19.27 19.41
CA LEU A 447 5.24 -19.66 19.21
C LEU A 447 5.06 -21.18 19.26
N CYS A 448 5.90 -21.95 18.57
CA CYS A 448 5.90 -23.41 18.62
C CYS A 448 6.03 -23.92 20.07
N SER A 449 6.97 -23.35 20.84
CA SER A 449 7.17 -23.67 22.25
C SER A 449 5.97 -23.32 23.14
N LEU A 450 5.31 -22.19 22.86
CA LEU A 450 4.12 -21.71 23.57
C LEU A 450 2.91 -22.62 23.30
N ILE A 451 2.65 -22.93 22.03
CA ILE A 451 1.56 -23.80 21.57
C ILE A 451 1.76 -25.23 22.07
N GLN A 452 2.99 -25.76 22.03
CA GLN A 452 3.33 -27.05 22.65
C GLN A 452 2.94 -27.07 24.12
N SER A 453 3.29 -26.01 24.86
CA SER A 453 3.00 -25.89 26.29
C SER A 453 1.49 -25.82 26.58
N ARG A 454 0.71 -25.11 25.74
CA ARG A 454 -0.75 -25.09 25.83
C ARG A 454 -1.37 -26.48 25.61
N TYR A 455 -1.01 -27.16 24.53
CA TYR A 455 -1.55 -28.49 24.22
C TYR A 455 -1.16 -29.53 25.28
N GLU A 456 0.07 -29.51 25.78
CA GLU A 456 0.50 -30.37 26.89
C GLU A 456 -0.29 -30.14 28.18
N ILE A 457 -0.49 -28.87 28.57
CA ILE A 457 -1.26 -28.54 29.76
C ILE A 457 -2.71 -29.00 29.56
N ARG A 458 -3.31 -28.70 28.39
CA ARG A 458 -4.68 -29.09 28.05
C ARG A 458 -4.89 -30.60 28.03
N SER A 459 -3.94 -31.38 27.49
CA SER A 459 -4.03 -32.84 27.46
C SER A 459 -3.96 -33.49 28.84
N LYS A 460 -3.34 -32.82 29.82
CA LYS A 460 -3.21 -33.28 31.21
C LYS A 460 -4.43 -32.93 32.09
N LYS A 461 -5.34 -32.06 31.63
CA LYS A 461 -6.56 -31.67 32.37
C LYS A 461 -7.60 -32.79 32.41
N LYS A 462 -8.20 -33.03 33.58
CA LYS A 462 -9.11 -34.16 33.83
C LYS A 462 -10.30 -34.21 32.86
N HIS A 463 -10.85 -33.04 32.51
CA HIS A 463 -11.95 -32.90 31.56
C HIS A 463 -11.59 -33.40 30.15
N PHE A 464 -10.43 -33.00 29.63
CA PHE A 464 -10.01 -33.34 28.27
C PHE A 464 -9.61 -34.81 28.15
N ILE A 465 -8.97 -35.39 29.18
CA ILE A 465 -8.69 -36.84 29.23
C ILE A 465 -9.98 -37.65 29.11
N LYS A 466 -11.08 -37.22 29.78
CA LYS A 466 -12.39 -37.86 29.64
C LYS A 466 -12.97 -37.70 28.24
N GLN A 467 -12.95 -36.49 27.67
CA GLN A 467 -13.47 -36.25 26.31
C GLN A 467 -12.70 -36.98 25.21
N LEU A 468 -11.38 -37.17 25.35
CA LEU A 468 -10.55 -37.95 24.44
C LEU A 468 -10.93 -39.45 24.50
N LYS A 469 -11.10 -40.01 25.70
CA LYS A 469 -11.60 -41.40 25.86
C LYS A 469 -13.03 -41.61 25.34
N GLU A 470 -13.84 -40.56 25.33
CA GLU A 470 -15.20 -40.58 24.76
C GLU A 470 -15.24 -40.23 23.26
N GLY A 471 -14.09 -40.02 22.60
CA GLY A 471 -14.00 -39.66 21.18
C GLY A 471 -14.54 -38.27 20.80
N LYS A 472 -15.00 -37.47 21.77
CA LYS A 472 -15.78 -36.23 21.54
C LYS A 472 -14.99 -35.05 20.98
N LYS A 473 -13.67 -35.17 20.80
CA LYS A 473 -12.80 -34.17 20.18
C LYS A 473 -11.73 -34.84 19.28
N PRO A 474 -12.10 -35.34 18.09
CA PRO A 474 -11.17 -36.03 17.18
C PRO A 474 -10.01 -35.12 16.76
N ASP A 475 -10.30 -33.85 16.45
CA ASP A 475 -9.31 -32.81 16.15
C ASP A 475 -8.21 -32.69 17.22
N LEU A 476 -8.61 -32.68 18.50
CA LEU A 476 -7.67 -32.59 19.62
C LEU A 476 -6.84 -33.88 19.77
N SER A 477 -7.38 -35.05 19.41
CA SER A 477 -6.59 -36.30 19.42
C SER A 477 -5.50 -36.22 18.34
N ARG A 478 -5.89 -35.95 17.09
CA ARG A 478 -4.97 -35.81 15.96
C ARG A 478 -3.88 -34.75 16.23
N LYS A 479 -4.24 -33.59 16.76
CA LYS A 479 -3.27 -32.54 17.13
C LYS A 479 -2.35 -32.97 18.28
N LEU A 480 -2.80 -33.85 19.18
CA LEU A 480 -1.94 -34.47 20.21
C LEU A 480 -1.14 -35.69 19.72
N GLU A 481 -1.46 -36.27 18.57
CA GLU A 481 -0.67 -37.29 17.88
C GLU A 481 0.48 -36.66 17.09
N ILE A 482 0.17 -35.68 16.23
CA ILE A 482 1.16 -34.84 15.51
C ILE A 482 2.18 -34.23 16.48
N LEU A 483 1.72 -33.73 17.62
CA LEU A 483 2.58 -33.14 18.66
C LEU A 483 3.43 -34.17 19.44
N LYS A 484 3.17 -35.48 19.31
CA LYS A 484 4.10 -36.54 19.75
C LYS A 484 5.13 -36.84 18.66
N GLU A 485 4.72 -36.95 17.40
CA GLU A 485 5.60 -37.21 16.25
C GLU A 485 6.72 -36.17 16.16
N ILE A 486 6.35 -34.88 16.13
CA ILE A 486 7.29 -33.75 16.13
C ILE A 486 8.26 -33.86 17.31
N LYS A 487 7.81 -34.31 18.49
CA LYS A 487 8.67 -34.48 19.67
C LYS A 487 9.59 -35.69 19.59
N THR A 488 9.23 -36.75 18.88
CA THR A 488 10.14 -37.87 18.61
C THR A 488 11.20 -37.45 17.59
N GLU A 489 10.82 -36.78 16.51
CA GLU A 489 11.74 -36.24 15.49
C GLU A 489 12.73 -35.24 16.11
N MET A 490 12.22 -34.26 16.89
CA MET A 490 13.02 -33.27 17.63
C MET A 490 13.82 -33.86 18.81
N LYS A 491 13.59 -35.10 19.23
CA LYS A 491 14.41 -35.79 20.25
C LYS A 491 15.54 -36.60 19.62
N ASN A 492 15.27 -37.27 18.51
CA ASN A 492 16.21 -38.18 17.85
C ASN A 492 17.36 -37.42 17.15
N THR A 493 17.13 -36.16 16.78
CA THR A 493 18.08 -35.32 16.04
C THR A 493 19.12 -34.66 16.96
N ALA A 494 20.31 -34.34 16.45
CA ALA A 494 21.38 -33.71 17.25
C ALA A 494 21.04 -32.24 17.61
N LYS A 495 21.88 -31.58 18.42
CA LYS A 495 21.60 -30.21 18.89
C LYS A 495 21.59 -29.11 17.80
N PRO A 496 22.53 -29.05 16.83
CA PRO A 496 22.54 -27.95 15.86
C PRO A 496 21.33 -27.99 14.92
N ASP A 497 21.06 -29.14 14.33
CA ASP A 497 20.05 -29.36 13.27
C ASP A 497 18.59 -29.24 13.76
N LYS A 498 18.35 -29.02 15.06
CA LYS A 498 17.00 -28.84 15.63
C LYS A 498 16.27 -27.60 15.11
N ASP A 499 17.01 -26.54 14.77
CA ASP A 499 16.39 -25.33 14.24
C ASP A 499 15.93 -25.55 12.79
N GLU A 500 16.76 -26.18 11.95
CA GLU A 500 16.42 -26.56 10.58
C GLU A 500 15.27 -27.58 10.53
N LEU A 501 15.33 -28.60 11.39
CA LEU A 501 14.23 -29.57 11.56
C LEU A 501 12.92 -28.91 12.01
N LEU A 502 12.96 -27.86 12.82
CA LEU A 502 11.72 -27.16 13.21
C LEU A 502 11.05 -26.50 12.00
N PHE A 503 11.82 -25.99 11.04
CA PHE A 503 11.31 -25.38 9.82
C PHE A 503 10.88 -26.42 8.78
N SER A 504 11.57 -27.56 8.65
CA SER A 504 11.09 -28.66 7.79
C SER A 504 9.78 -29.28 8.29
N LEU A 505 9.54 -29.26 9.60
CA LEU A 505 8.28 -29.70 10.22
C LEU A 505 7.17 -28.62 10.21
N TYR A 506 7.36 -27.48 9.52
CA TYR A 506 6.40 -26.38 9.46
C TYR A 506 4.98 -26.82 9.07
N ASP A 507 4.84 -27.72 8.10
CA ASP A 507 3.53 -28.16 7.58
C ASP A 507 2.76 -29.05 8.57
N LYS A 508 3.48 -29.66 9.53
CA LYS A 508 2.88 -30.29 10.72
C LYS A 508 2.50 -29.25 11.78
N TRP A 509 3.32 -28.21 11.97
CA TRP A 509 3.03 -27.10 12.89
C TRP A 509 1.83 -26.24 12.44
N ALA A 510 1.66 -26.02 11.13
CA ALA A 510 0.52 -25.28 10.58
C ALA A 510 -0.83 -25.87 11.04
N GLN A 511 -0.95 -27.20 11.00
CA GLN A 511 -2.10 -27.93 11.54
C GLN A 511 -2.30 -27.70 13.04
N LEU A 512 -1.23 -27.50 13.84
CA LEU A 512 -1.34 -27.23 15.28
C LEU A 512 -1.76 -25.80 15.63
N PHE A 513 -1.64 -24.83 14.71
CA PHE A 513 -2.11 -23.46 14.96
C PHE A 513 -3.61 -23.29 14.70
N GLU A 514 -4.19 -24.12 13.83
CA GLU A 514 -5.60 -24.05 13.43
C GLU A 514 -6.54 -24.18 14.65
N GLY A 515 -7.30 -23.12 14.91
CA GLY A 515 -8.24 -23.02 16.03
C GLY A 515 -7.65 -22.45 17.32
N GLU A 516 -6.32 -22.33 17.43
CA GLU A 516 -5.64 -21.59 18.50
C GLU A 516 -5.28 -20.16 18.09
N LEU A 517 -4.80 -19.99 16.85
CA LEU A 517 -4.50 -18.70 16.24
C LEU A 517 -5.22 -18.52 14.89
N PRO A 518 -5.58 -17.28 14.52
CA PRO A 518 -6.21 -16.96 13.24
C PRO A 518 -5.21 -16.57 12.13
N ASP A 519 -3.91 -16.53 12.44
CA ASP A 519 -2.74 -16.15 11.61
C ASP A 519 -1.45 -16.44 12.44
N GLN A 520 -0.27 -16.57 11.80
CA GLN A 520 1.00 -16.90 12.46
C GLN A 520 2.23 -16.25 11.74
N PRO A 521 3.42 -16.12 12.38
CA PRO A 521 4.50 -15.23 11.90
C PRO A 521 5.11 -15.56 10.54
N LEU A 522 4.99 -16.81 10.08
CA LEU A 522 5.45 -17.30 8.77
C LEU A 522 4.29 -17.51 7.78
N GLY A 523 3.11 -16.93 8.01
CA GLY A 523 2.02 -16.98 7.04
C GLY A 523 2.33 -16.11 5.82
N ASN A 524 1.75 -16.41 4.66
CA ASN A 524 1.87 -15.54 3.48
C ASN A 524 0.94 -14.30 3.66
N PRO A 525 1.47 -13.06 3.79
CA PRO A 525 0.65 -11.88 4.02
C PRO A 525 -0.09 -11.41 2.75
N PHE A 526 0.33 -11.86 1.56
CA PHE A 526 -0.26 -11.51 0.27
C PHE A 526 -1.40 -12.45 -0.13
N ALA A 527 -1.38 -13.71 0.32
CA ALA A 527 -2.49 -14.65 0.13
C ALA A 527 -3.78 -14.20 0.87
N GLU A 528 -3.64 -13.52 2.01
CA GLU A 528 -4.75 -13.12 2.87
C GLU A 528 -5.43 -11.82 2.41
N ARG A 529 -6.68 -11.94 1.94
CA ARG A 529 -7.54 -10.80 1.56
C ARG A 529 -7.71 -9.77 2.68
N LEU A 530 -7.58 -10.22 3.93
CA LEU A 530 -7.67 -9.40 5.14
C LEU A 530 -6.62 -8.28 5.20
N TYR A 531 -5.44 -8.52 4.65
CA TYR A 531 -4.33 -7.56 4.66
C TYR A 531 -4.22 -6.80 3.34
N LYS A 532 -4.48 -7.45 2.19
CA LYS A 532 -4.26 -6.95 0.82
C LYS A 532 -4.48 -5.44 0.60
N LEU A 533 -5.62 -4.88 1.01
CA LEU A 533 -5.94 -3.47 0.69
C LEU A 533 -4.99 -2.47 1.39
N ARG A 534 -4.57 -2.75 2.64
CA ARG A 534 -3.75 -1.83 3.46
C ARG A 534 -2.30 -2.27 3.65
N LEU A 535 -1.97 -3.49 3.21
CA LEU A 535 -0.60 -3.95 3.06
C LEU A 535 0.14 -3.03 2.07
N GLN A 536 1.37 -2.64 2.37
CA GLN A 536 2.29 -2.01 1.42
C GLN A 536 3.27 -3.07 0.95
N GLU A 537 3.09 -3.53 -0.28
CA GLU A 537 3.82 -4.64 -0.88
C GLU A 537 5.28 -4.28 -1.12
N PHE A 538 5.52 -3.08 -1.64
CA PHE A 538 6.84 -2.58 -2.01
C PHE A 538 7.72 -2.21 -0.81
N PHE A 539 7.23 -2.33 0.43
CA PHE A 539 7.94 -1.88 1.63
C PHE A 539 9.05 -2.87 2.05
N LEU A 540 10.29 -2.38 2.05
CA LEU A 540 11.47 -3.13 2.48
C LEU A 540 11.76 -3.00 3.97
N GLY A 541 11.64 -1.79 4.53
CA GLY A 541 11.96 -1.59 5.94
C GLY A 541 11.88 -0.15 6.42
N ARG A 542 11.80 -0.01 7.75
CA ARG A 542 11.75 1.24 8.51
C ARG A 542 12.99 1.40 9.37
N ILE A 543 13.72 2.50 9.20
CA ILE A 543 14.94 2.81 9.96
C ILE A 543 14.73 4.07 10.81
N PRO A 544 14.79 3.97 12.16
CA PRO A 544 14.65 5.11 13.06
C PRO A 544 15.62 6.25 12.74
N HIS A 545 15.12 7.48 12.82
CA HIS A 545 15.81 8.73 12.49
C HIS A 545 16.32 8.83 11.04
N ILE A 546 15.80 7.99 10.14
CA ILE A 546 16.06 8.06 8.70
C ILE A 546 14.73 8.11 7.94
N GLY A 547 13.91 7.06 8.02
CA GLY A 547 12.65 6.95 7.29
C GLY A 547 12.41 5.53 6.77
N ASP A 548 11.68 5.43 5.66
CA ASP A 548 11.18 4.17 5.10
C ASP A 548 11.79 3.90 3.71
N PHE A 549 11.97 2.62 3.36
CA PHE A 549 12.57 2.17 2.10
C PHE A 549 11.61 1.30 1.29
N TYR A 550 11.59 1.50 -0.03
CA TYR A 550 10.65 0.86 -0.95
C TYR A 550 11.33 0.37 -2.24
N ILE A 551 10.89 -0.78 -2.77
CA ILE A 551 11.28 -1.30 -4.10
C ILE A 551 10.01 -1.55 -4.94
N PRO A 552 9.68 -0.72 -5.93
CA PRO A 552 8.47 -0.88 -6.73
C PRO A 552 8.63 -2.06 -7.69
N ARG A 553 7.88 -3.14 -7.45
CA ARG A 553 7.87 -4.36 -8.27
C ARG A 553 6.43 -4.87 -8.36
N LEU A 554 5.94 -5.15 -9.56
CA LEU A 554 4.57 -5.62 -9.77
C LEU A 554 4.42 -7.14 -9.61
N HIS A 555 3.19 -7.64 -9.84
CA HIS A 555 2.80 -9.05 -9.80
C HIS A 555 2.92 -9.71 -8.41
N SER A 556 2.34 -9.05 -7.39
CA SER A 556 2.19 -9.60 -6.04
C SER A 556 0.90 -10.42 -5.84
N TYR A 557 -0.07 -10.32 -6.76
CA TYR A 557 -1.35 -11.04 -6.68
C TYR A 557 -1.86 -11.42 -8.07
N GLY A 558 -2.18 -12.70 -8.26
CA GLY A 558 -2.77 -13.17 -9.50
C GLY A 558 -2.64 -14.68 -9.63
N GLU A 559 -2.54 -15.11 -10.88
CA GLU A 559 -2.09 -16.44 -11.30
C GLU A 559 -0.60 -16.35 -11.69
N SER A 560 0.10 -17.48 -11.87
CA SER A 560 1.54 -17.54 -12.16
C SER A 560 2.42 -16.76 -11.16
N LEU A 561 2.37 -17.14 -9.88
CA LEU A 561 3.16 -16.52 -8.80
C LEU A 561 4.43 -17.30 -8.41
N GLU A 562 4.80 -18.35 -9.16
CA GLU A 562 5.89 -19.30 -8.81
C GLU A 562 7.24 -18.62 -8.54
N MET A 563 7.58 -17.58 -9.30
CA MET A 563 8.81 -16.79 -9.14
C MET A 563 8.59 -15.48 -8.37
N SER A 564 7.39 -15.25 -7.81
CA SER A 564 7.06 -13.98 -7.16
C SER A 564 7.71 -13.86 -5.78
N THR A 565 8.46 -12.78 -5.56
CA THR A 565 9.05 -12.47 -4.25
C THR A 565 8.00 -12.10 -3.18
N PHE A 566 6.73 -11.95 -3.58
CA PHE A 566 5.62 -11.58 -2.70
C PHE A 566 4.96 -12.81 -2.08
N THR A 567 5.72 -13.52 -1.25
CA THR A 567 5.31 -14.77 -0.62
C THR A 567 5.60 -14.80 0.89
N ASP A 568 5.39 -15.94 1.54
CA ASP A 568 5.79 -16.15 2.94
C ASP A 568 7.32 -16.20 3.10
N LEU A 569 7.80 -16.05 4.35
CA LEU A 569 9.23 -15.95 4.63
C LEU A 569 10.02 -17.23 4.30
N ARG A 570 9.43 -18.43 4.44
CA ARG A 570 10.11 -19.70 4.14
C ARG A 570 10.32 -19.81 2.63
N SER A 571 9.24 -19.64 1.87
CA SER A 571 9.26 -19.70 0.40
C SER A 571 10.19 -18.62 -0.20
N LEU A 572 10.14 -17.39 0.35
CA LEU A 572 11.01 -16.29 -0.08
C LEU A 572 12.50 -16.59 0.19
N GLN A 573 12.83 -17.07 1.40
CA GLN A 573 14.22 -17.39 1.74
C GLN A 573 14.77 -18.54 0.90
N GLU A 574 13.96 -19.56 0.60
CA GLU A 574 14.34 -20.67 -0.29
C GLU A 574 14.56 -20.19 -1.74
N LEU A 575 13.66 -19.34 -2.26
CA LEU A 575 13.75 -18.76 -3.60
C LEU A 575 15.04 -17.94 -3.77
N LEU A 576 15.30 -16.99 -2.86
CA LEU A 576 16.52 -16.16 -2.90
C LEU A 576 17.79 -17.01 -2.77
N SER A 577 17.78 -18.04 -1.92
CA SER A 577 18.92 -18.96 -1.77
C SER A 577 19.22 -19.72 -3.07
N LYS A 578 18.19 -20.13 -3.83
CA LYS A 578 18.37 -20.80 -5.12
C LYS A 578 19.02 -19.91 -6.18
N PHE A 579 18.72 -18.61 -6.22
CA PHE A 579 19.43 -17.65 -7.09
C PHE A 579 20.85 -17.37 -6.61
N LYS A 580 21.05 -17.22 -5.30
CA LYS A 580 22.37 -17.00 -4.67
C LYS A 580 23.34 -18.16 -4.86
N ASP A 581 22.82 -19.39 -4.87
CA ASP A 581 23.54 -20.62 -5.19
C ASP A 581 23.73 -20.85 -6.72
N ASN A 582 23.22 -19.95 -7.58
CA ASN A 582 23.12 -20.08 -9.04
C ASN A 582 22.38 -21.35 -9.53
N LYS A 583 21.50 -21.91 -8.69
CA LYS A 583 20.62 -23.06 -9.05
C LYS A 583 19.44 -22.63 -9.92
N TYR A 584 18.98 -21.39 -9.75
CA TYR A 584 18.07 -20.69 -10.64
C TYR A 584 18.81 -19.54 -11.33
N ASN A 585 18.45 -19.30 -12.60
CA ASN A 585 19.03 -18.29 -13.49
C ASN A 585 17.94 -17.60 -14.35
N ALA A 586 18.34 -16.64 -15.19
CA ALA A 586 17.46 -15.93 -16.13
C ALA A 586 16.59 -16.85 -17.02
N PHE A 587 17.10 -18.04 -17.40
CA PHE A 587 16.32 -19.01 -18.16
C PHE A 587 15.24 -19.69 -17.31
N THR A 588 15.55 -20.12 -16.09
CA THR A 588 14.52 -20.68 -15.18
C THR A 588 13.44 -19.67 -14.80
N LEU A 589 13.76 -18.36 -14.76
CA LEU A 589 12.76 -17.30 -14.66
C LEU A 589 11.84 -17.29 -15.88
N PHE A 590 12.41 -17.32 -17.09
CA PHE A 590 11.65 -17.37 -18.35
C PHE A 590 10.76 -18.63 -18.48
N GLU A 591 11.21 -19.80 -18.02
CA GLU A 591 10.39 -21.03 -18.00
C GLU A 591 9.18 -20.96 -17.06
N ASN A 592 9.24 -20.15 -15.99
CA ASN A 592 8.24 -20.10 -14.92
C ASN A 592 7.53 -18.73 -14.85
N ASP A 593 7.10 -18.23 -16.02
CA ASP A 593 6.34 -17.00 -16.21
C ASP A 593 6.98 -15.73 -15.61
N GLY A 594 8.31 -15.71 -15.42
CA GLY A 594 9.05 -14.59 -14.81
C GLY A 594 8.86 -13.24 -15.53
N GLN A 595 8.57 -13.26 -16.84
CA GLN A 595 8.16 -12.11 -17.64
C GLN A 595 6.85 -11.43 -17.17
N SER A 596 6.08 -12.08 -16.29
CA SER A 596 4.91 -11.48 -15.62
C SER A 596 5.32 -10.49 -14.53
N MET A 597 6.54 -10.60 -13.99
CA MET A 597 7.08 -9.61 -13.06
C MET A 597 7.76 -8.46 -13.82
N SER A 598 7.68 -7.26 -13.23
CA SER A 598 8.57 -6.14 -13.54
C SER A 598 10.03 -6.57 -13.43
N ALA A 599 10.77 -6.48 -14.53
CA ALA A 599 12.15 -6.94 -14.63
C ALA A 599 13.16 -5.93 -14.09
N GLN A 600 13.04 -4.65 -14.50
CA GLN A 600 13.85 -3.56 -13.96
C GLN A 600 13.27 -3.09 -12.61
N PHE A 601 14.11 -2.46 -11.79
CA PHE A 601 13.70 -1.98 -10.47
C PHE A 601 14.39 -0.66 -10.09
N LYS A 602 13.81 0.09 -9.15
CA LYS A 602 14.50 1.17 -8.45
C LYS A 602 14.37 0.98 -6.95
N LEU A 603 15.41 1.34 -6.20
CA LEU A 603 15.34 1.44 -4.75
C LEU A 603 15.06 2.88 -4.35
N PHE A 604 14.01 3.11 -3.57
CA PHE A 604 13.63 4.43 -3.09
C PHE A 604 13.76 4.56 -1.57
N TYR A 605 14.35 5.68 -1.14
CA TYR A 605 14.23 6.21 0.22
C TYR A 605 13.08 7.22 0.27
N HIS A 606 12.24 7.11 1.30
CA HIS A 606 11.16 8.04 1.61
C HIS A 606 11.41 8.70 2.97
N ASP A 607 11.55 10.02 2.98
CA ASP A 607 11.65 10.85 4.19
C ASP A 607 10.28 11.04 4.87
N THR A 608 9.71 9.92 5.29
CA THR A 608 8.48 9.86 6.08
C THR A 608 8.55 10.62 7.41
N PRO A 609 9.71 10.79 8.09
CA PRO A 609 9.82 11.70 9.23
C PRO A 609 9.51 13.16 8.86
N SER A 610 10.16 13.72 7.82
CA SER A 610 9.91 15.11 7.43
C SER A 610 8.46 15.33 6.97
N LEU A 611 7.93 14.40 6.17
CA LEU A 611 6.53 14.45 5.72
C LEU A 611 5.55 14.40 6.91
N ALA A 612 5.78 13.51 7.88
CA ALA A 612 4.94 13.39 9.06
C ALA A 612 4.99 14.65 9.95
N HIS A 613 6.16 15.29 10.09
CA HIS A 613 6.29 16.56 10.83
C HIS A 613 5.64 17.72 10.10
N ASP A 614 5.81 17.85 8.78
CA ASP A 614 5.18 18.91 8.00
C ASP A 614 3.65 18.82 8.10
N VAL A 615 3.08 17.63 7.88
CA VAL A 615 1.63 17.40 7.97
C VAL A 615 1.13 17.62 9.40
N ALA A 616 1.84 17.12 10.43
CA ALA A 616 1.45 17.31 11.83
C ALA A 616 1.55 18.77 12.32
N GLN A 617 2.36 19.60 11.65
CA GLN A 617 2.51 21.03 11.92
C GLN A 617 1.64 21.92 11.01
N GLY A 618 0.81 21.32 10.14
CA GLY A 618 -0.03 22.06 9.18
C GLY A 618 0.76 22.82 8.11
N LYS A 619 2.04 22.48 7.90
CA LYS A 619 2.90 23.15 6.91
C LYS A 619 2.52 22.72 5.50
N ASN A 620 2.61 23.66 4.56
CA ASN A 620 2.42 23.33 3.16
C ASN A 620 3.50 22.33 2.67
N THR A 621 3.05 21.31 1.96
CA THR A 621 3.85 20.25 1.33
C THR A 621 4.13 20.50 -0.16
N LEU A 622 3.50 21.51 -0.77
CA LEU A 622 3.67 21.84 -2.19
C LEU A 622 5.13 22.23 -2.47
N GLY A 623 5.71 21.68 -3.54
CA GLY A 623 7.09 21.96 -3.95
C GLY A 623 8.17 21.34 -3.05
N LYS A 624 7.82 20.44 -2.12
CA LYS A 624 8.77 19.69 -1.30
C LYS A 624 8.95 18.26 -1.81
N VAL A 625 10.17 17.75 -1.69
CA VAL A 625 10.52 16.39 -2.13
C VAL A 625 10.83 15.51 -0.92
N TYR A 626 10.11 14.41 -0.82
CA TYR A 626 10.30 13.38 0.22
C TYR A 626 10.80 12.05 -0.36
N TRP A 627 10.85 11.90 -1.69
CA TRP A 627 11.26 10.67 -2.38
C TRP A 627 12.61 10.84 -3.08
N TYR A 628 13.49 9.86 -2.88
CA TYR A 628 14.86 9.85 -3.39
C TYR A 628 15.18 8.46 -3.96
N GLU A 629 15.60 8.40 -5.22
CA GLU A 629 16.24 7.21 -5.81
C GLU A 629 17.55 6.94 -5.04
N MET A 630 17.88 5.67 -4.84
CA MET A 630 19.13 5.21 -4.21
C MET A 630 19.94 4.28 -5.13
N CYS A 631 19.26 3.54 -6.02
CA CYS A 631 19.83 2.77 -7.13
C CYS A 631 18.75 2.50 -8.20
N HIS A 632 19.16 2.14 -9.41
CA HIS A 632 18.26 1.91 -10.55
C HIS A 632 18.59 0.68 -11.41
N ASP A 633 19.58 -0.10 -11.00
CA ASP A 633 19.92 -1.41 -11.55
C ASP A 633 20.65 -2.28 -10.50
N SER A 634 21.00 -3.51 -10.85
CA SER A 634 21.77 -4.40 -9.97
C SER A 634 23.20 -3.93 -9.67
N ALA A 635 23.84 -3.13 -10.54
CA ALA A 635 25.20 -2.61 -10.33
C ALA A 635 25.22 -1.50 -9.27
N THR A 636 24.39 -0.47 -9.44
CA THR A 636 24.21 0.64 -8.48
C THR A 636 23.63 0.17 -7.14
N LEU A 637 22.98 -1.00 -7.09
CA LEU A 637 22.60 -1.67 -5.84
C LEU A 637 23.81 -2.16 -5.04
N LEU A 638 24.88 -2.67 -5.69
CA LEU A 638 26.11 -3.06 -5.00
C LEU A 638 26.82 -1.83 -4.40
N GLU A 639 26.91 -0.73 -5.14
CA GLU A 639 27.45 0.54 -4.65
C GLU A 639 26.65 1.06 -3.43
N PHE A 640 25.33 0.89 -3.45
CA PHE A 640 24.49 1.24 -2.29
C PHE A 640 24.70 0.28 -1.10
N LEU A 641 24.94 -1.02 -1.34
CA LEU A 641 25.26 -2.00 -0.30
C LEU A 641 26.61 -1.72 0.38
N GLU A 642 27.62 -1.28 -0.37
CA GLU A 642 28.91 -0.80 0.17
C GLU A 642 28.72 0.52 0.96
N PHE A 643 27.95 1.46 0.42
CA PHE A 643 27.59 2.69 1.12
C PHE A 643 26.89 2.43 2.45
N LEU A 644 26.04 1.40 2.54
CA LEU A 644 25.40 1.00 3.79
C LEU A 644 26.39 0.53 4.87
N ASP A 645 27.50 -0.13 4.52
CA ASP A 645 28.51 -0.53 5.52
C ASP A 645 29.14 0.66 6.23
N CYS A 646 29.44 1.73 5.48
CA CYS A 646 29.89 3.01 6.05
C CYS A 646 28.92 3.51 7.15
N LYS A 647 27.61 3.31 6.96
CA LYS A 647 26.53 3.77 7.85
C LYS A 647 26.27 2.81 9.02
N ILE A 648 26.40 1.51 8.80
CA ILE A 648 26.26 0.44 9.80
C ILE A 648 27.43 0.48 10.80
N ALA A 649 28.63 0.83 10.32
CA ALA A 649 29.84 0.92 11.12
C ALA A 649 29.60 1.67 12.44
N LYS A 650 30.07 1.07 13.54
CA LYS A 650 30.14 1.78 14.83
C LYS A 650 31.38 2.67 14.79
N PRO A 651 31.26 4.00 15.05
CA PRO A 651 32.41 4.83 15.28
C PRO A 651 33.27 4.21 16.38
N LYS A 652 34.49 3.81 16.04
CA LYS A 652 35.52 3.44 17.03
C LYS A 652 35.78 4.69 17.87
N ASP A 653 36.13 4.51 19.15
CA ASP A 653 36.65 5.63 19.91
C ASP A 653 37.99 6.04 19.33
N GLU A 654 38.09 7.30 18.91
CA GLU A 654 39.32 7.94 18.48
C GLU A 654 40.28 8.01 19.68
N LYS A 655 41.09 6.96 19.84
CA LYS A 655 42.48 7.20 20.19
C LYS A 655 43.02 8.13 19.12
N LYS A 656 43.35 9.36 19.49
CA LYS A 656 43.91 10.35 18.57
C LYS A 656 45.07 9.70 17.81
N GLU A 657 44.99 9.71 16.48
CA GLU A 657 46.20 9.53 15.68
C GLU A 657 46.99 10.82 15.78
N GLU A 658 48.02 10.81 16.62
CA GLU A 658 48.99 11.90 16.75
C GLU A 658 49.82 11.93 15.47
N LYS A 659 49.33 12.65 14.46
CA LYS A 659 50.13 13.10 13.32
C LYS A 659 51.07 14.21 13.79
N ASP A 660 52.17 13.81 14.40
CA ASP A 660 53.30 14.69 14.65
C ASP A 660 53.81 15.29 13.33
N GLY A 661 54.00 16.60 13.34
CA GLY A 661 54.30 17.41 12.15
C GLY A 661 54.43 18.88 12.56
N GLU A 662 55.65 19.26 12.91
CA GLU A 662 56.01 20.47 13.65
C GLU A 662 55.45 21.81 13.11
N LYS A 663 55.02 22.67 14.06
CA LYS A 663 55.46 24.07 14.32
C LYS A 663 55.34 25.09 13.15
N ASP A 664 55.01 26.36 13.40
CA ASP A 664 55.42 27.17 14.54
C ASP A 664 54.34 28.09 15.14
N SER A 665 54.70 28.86 16.19
CA SER A 665 53.76 29.55 17.09
C SER A 665 53.95 31.08 17.18
N VAL A 666 52.86 31.82 17.48
CA VAL A 666 52.84 33.07 18.29
C VAL A 666 51.47 33.18 19.02
N VAL A 667 51.45 33.80 20.21
CA VAL A 667 50.28 34.07 21.11
C VAL A 667 50.49 35.47 21.73
N VAL A 668 49.53 36.26 22.23
CA VAL A 668 48.11 36.12 22.70
C VAL A 668 47.28 37.31 22.12
N THR A 669 46.01 37.68 22.42
CA THR A 669 44.96 37.46 23.47
C THR A 669 43.57 37.76 22.79
N GLU A 670 42.34 37.73 23.34
CA GLU A 670 41.68 37.38 24.63
C GLU A 670 40.19 37.00 24.36
N ALA A 671 39.39 36.70 25.40
CA ALA A 671 37.93 36.44 25.35
C ALA A 671 37.28 36.73 26.74
N PRO A 672 35.93 36.69 26.96
CA PRO A 672 34.84 36.37 26.02
C PRO A 672 33.55 37.26 26.10
N THR A 673 32.74 37.27 25.04
CA THR A 673 31.27 37.38 25.18
C THR A 673 30.51 36.54 24.15
N VAL A 674 29.34 36.04 24.55
CA VAL A 674 28.45 35.11 23.85
C VAL A 674 27.86 35.66 22.55
N GLU A 675 28.00 34.92 21.44
CA GLU A 675 26.93 34.75 20.44
C GLU A 675 27.11 33.44 19.65
N GLN A 676 26.01 32.74 19.33
CA GLN A 676 26.06 31.42 18.67
C GLN A 676 25.89 31.54 17.15
N LYS A 677 27.01 31.50 16.41
CA LYS A 677 26.99 31.16 14.98
C LYS A 677 27.20 29.66 14.77
N PRO A 678 26.65 29.07 13.69
CA PRO A 678 26.94 27.68 13.34
C PRO A 678 28.38 27.58 12.80
N ASN A 679 29.19 26.69 13.38
CA ASN A 679 30.54 26.45 12.88
C ASN A 679 30.48 25.65 11.57
N SER A 680 30.70 26.35 10.47
CA SER A 680 31.09 25.74 9.20
C SER A 680 32.46 25.09 9.33
N ALA A 681 32.51 23.77 9.23
CA ALA A 681 33.62 23.14 8.52
C ALA A 681 33.40 23.39 7.03
N ALA A 682 34.45 23.72 6.27
CA ALA A 682 34.29 24.00 4.83
C ALA A 682 34.03 22.69 4.07
N ASP A 683 32.93 22.64 3.32
CA ASP A 683 32.58 21.51 2.45
C ASP A 683 33.54 21.41 1.25
N SER A 684 34.70 20.79 1.44
CA SER A 684 35.47 20.21 0.34
C SER A 684 34.61 19.12 -0.31
N ASN A 685 34.25 19.28 -1.58
CA ASN A 685 33.23 18.49 -2.28
C ASN A 685 33.60 17.00 -2.49
N THR A 686 33.52 16.18 -1.45
CA THR A 686 33.25 14.75 -1.60
C THR A 686 31.78 14.58 -1.94
N SER A 687 31.48 14.17 -3.18
CA SER A 687 30.11 13.85 -3.65
C SER A 687 29.44 12.77 -2.77
N LEU A 688 30.26 11.83 -2.29
CA LEU A 688 29.91 10.75 -1.37
C LEU A 688 30.15 11.16 0.09
N ASN A 689 29.11 11.10 0.94
CA ASN A 689 29.26 11.25 2.38
C ASN A 689 29.62 9.90 3.02
N THR A 690 30.90 9.57 3.17
CA THR A 690 31.36 8.31 3.79
C THR A 690 31.22 8.25 5.32
N ASN A 691 30.85 9.35 5.98
CA ASN A 691 30.82 9.41 7.45
C ASN A 691 29.81 8.41 8.07
N PRO A 692 30.19 7.64 9.11
CA PRO A 692 29.28 6.74 9.81
C PRO A 692 28.13 7.44 10.54
N LEU A 693 27.08 6.68 10.91
CA LEU A 693 26.01 7.23 11.75
C LEU A 693 26.58 7.75 13.08
N PRO A 694 26.02 8.84 13.67
CA PRO A 694 26.55 9.41 14.90
C PRO A 694 26.58 8.40 16.06
N LYS A 695 27.63 8.44 16.89
CA LYS A 695 27.90 7.42 17.92
C LYS A 695 26.79 7.25 18.97
N ASP A 696 25.98 8.29 19.18
CA ASP A 696 24.83 8.35 20.10
C ASP A 696 23.97 7.06 20.09
N ALA A 697 23.63 6.60 21.29
CA ALA A 697 22.91 5.36 21.53
C ALA A 697 21.55 5.28 20.81
N LYS A 698 20.88 6.41 20.53
CA LYS A 698 19.62 6.42 19.75
C LYS A 698 19.79 5.85 18.34
N TYR A 699 20.98 5.96 17.75
CA TYR A 699 21.28 5.39 16.43
C TYR A 699 21.67 3.90 16.47
N ASN A 700 21.79 3.26 17.65
CA ASN A 700 22.06 1.82 17.71
C ASN A 700 20.90 0.97 17.18
N THR A 701 19.65 1.41 17.35
CA THR A 701 18.49 0.77 16.72
C THR A 701 18.51 0.97 15.21
N ALA A 702 18.90 2.15 14.74
CA ALA A 702 19.06 2.45 13.32
C ALA A 702 20.12 1.55 12.66
N ARG A 703 21.32 1.40 13.25
CA ARG A 703 22.36 0.47 12.77
C ARG A 703 21.87 -0.97 12.61
N ARG A 704 21.07 -1.48 13.56
CA ARG A 704 20.49 -2.83 13.47
C ARG A 704 19.47 -2.96 12.34
N LYS A 705 18.69 -1.91 12.04
CA LYS A 705 17.73 -1.92 10.93
C LYS A 705 18.40 -1.70 9.58
N LEU A 706 19.49 -0.93 9.53
CA LEU A 706 20.37 -0.81 8.36
C LEU A 706 21.03 -2.15 8.02
N GLN A 707 21.51 -2.92 9.03
CA GLN A 707 22.04 -4.27 8.82
C GLN A 707 20.98 -5.19 8.20
N ILE A 708 19.79 -5.29 8.81
CA ILE A 708 18.68 -6.10 8.30
C ILE A 708 18.31 -5.71 6.85
N LEU A 709 18.30 -4.41 6.53
CA LEU A 709 18.05 -3.94 5.16
C LEU A 709 19.17 -4.34 4.21
N LYS A 710 20.44 -4.23 4.62
CA LYS A 710 21.59 -4.67 3.83
C LYS A 710 21.54 -6.17 3.55
N ASP A 711 21.31 -6.99 4.57
CA ASP A 711 21.25 -8.45 4.46
C ASP A 711 20.14 -8.88 3.49
N PHE A 712 18.95 -8.25 3.59
CA PHE A 712 17.82 -8.51 2.72
C PHE A 712 18.07 -8.05 1.27
N LEU A 713 18.64 -6.86 1.07
CA LEU A 713 19.00 -6.34 -0.26
C LEU A 713 20.12 -7.14 -0.93
N HIS A 714 21.11 -7.61 -0.17
CA HIS A 714 22.17 -8.48 -0.68
C HIS A 714 21.61 -9.80 -1.19
N ASP A 715 20.66 -10.42 -0.48
CA ASP A 715 20.06 -11.68 -0.94
C ASP A 715 19.04 -11.45 -2.07
N TYR A 716 18.43 -10.26 -2.16
CA TYR A 716 17.62 -9.83 -3.32
C TYR A 716 18.44 -9.54 -4.58
N TYR A 717 19.70 -9.09 -4.48
CA TYR A 717 20.53 -8.70 -5.63
C TYR A 717 20.60 -9.80 -6.70
N TYR A 718 20.74 -11.06 -6.30
CA TYR A 718 20.86 -12.20 -7.22
C TYR A 718 19.62 -12.37 -8.11
N ILE A 719 18.41 -12.40 -7.53
CA ILE A 719 17.18 -12.52 -8.34
C ILE A 719 16.92 -11.26 -9.18
N LEU A 720 17.28 -10.07 -8.68
CA LEU A 720 17.11 -8.82 -9.44
C LEU A 720 18.03 -8.78 -10.68
N ARG A 721 19.29 -9.20 -10.54
CA ARG A 721 20.23 -9.32 -11.68
C ARG A 721 19.72 -10.30 -12.75
N GLU A 722 19.23 -11.48 -12.34
CA GLU A 722 18.70 -12.47 -13.29
C GLU A 722 17.42 -11.99 -13.99
N LEU A 723 16.61 -11.13 -13.36
CA LEU A 723 15.44 -10.51 -13.97
C LEU A 723 15.80 -9.44 -15.01
N GLU A 724 16.82 -8.62 -14.74
CA GLU A 724 17.37 -7.67 -15.71
C GLU A 724 17.94 -8.42 -16.92
N GLN A 725 18.74 -9.46 -16.68
CA GLN A 725 19.29 -10.34 -17.72
C GLN A 725 18.19 -11.04 -18.52
N MET A 726 17.10 -11.48 -17.88
CA MET A 726 15.93 -12.07 -18.55
C MET A 726 15.25 -11.08 -19.50
N LYS A 727 15.14 -9.77 -19.17
CA LYS A 727 14.63 -8.76 -20.12
C LYS A 727 15.58 -8.62 -21.31
N VAL A 728 16.89 -8.54 -21.08
CA VAL A 728 17.90 -8.44 -22.15
C VAL A 728 17.88 -9.64 -23.10
N GLN A 729 17.70 -10.86 -22.56
CA GLN A 729 17.75 -12.10 -23.37
C GLN A 729 16.41 -12.48 -24.02
N PHE A 730 15.26 -12.15 -23.42
CA PHE A 730 13.97 -12.75 -23.79
C PHE A 730 12.80 -11.74 -23.97
N ALA A 731 13.02 -10.42 -24.02
CA ALA A 731 11.95 -9.41 -24.04
C ALA A 731 10.78 -9.68 -25.01
N ASP A 732 11.07 -10.03 -26.27
CA ASP A 732 10.05 -10.24 -27.31
C ASP A 732 9.48 -11.68 -27.36
N MET A 733 10.02 -12.63 -26.59
CA MET A 733 9.68 -14.05 -26.72
C MET A 733 8.52 -14.47 -25.81
N LYS A 734 7.52 -15.17 -26.36
CA LYS A 734 6.50 -15.87 -25.57
C LYS A 734 6.91 -17.35 -25.37
N PRO A 735 6.84 -17.93 -24.15
CA PRO A 735 7.20 -19.33 -23.87
C PRO A 735 6.41 -20.42 -24.63
N GLY A 736 6.73 -20.65 -25.91
CA GLY A 736 6.14 -21.72 -26.71
C GLY A 736 6.74 -23.09 -26.41
N LYS A 737 5.93 -24.14 -26.18
CA LYS A 737 6.38 -25.51 -25.78
C LYS A 737 7.50 -26.10 -26.66
N ARG A 738 7.51 -25.83 -27.97
CA ARG A 738 8.58 -26.28 -28.91
C ARG A 738 9.84 -25.41 -28.80
N GLN A 739 9.68 -24.11 -28.58
CA GLN A 739 10.78 -23.15 -28.45
C GLN A 739 11.50 -23.30 -27.10
N LEU A 740 10.77 -23.49 -25.99
CA LEU A 740 11.34 -23.68 -24.65
C LEU A 740 12.38 -24.81 -24.64
N ARG A 741 12.01 -25.98 -25.20
CA ARG A 741 12.89 -27.15 -25.35
C ARG A 741 14.12 -26.89 -26.23
N ARG A 742 14.03 -25.97 -27.21
CA ARG A 742 15.17 -25.57 -28.05
C ARG A 742 16.12 -24.66 -27.28
N ILE A 743 15.61 -23.66 -26.57
CA ILE A 743 16.40 -22.74 -25.75
C ILE A 743 17.10 -23.51 -24.61
N GLN A 744 16.38 -24.44 -23.96
CA GLN A 744 16.95 -25.32 -22.93
C GLN A 744 18.17 -26.10 -23.43
N ARG A 745 18.12 -26.63 -24.66
CA ARG A 745 19.25 -27.32 -25.30
C ARG A 745 20.36 -26.34 -25.70
N GLN A 746 20.01 -25.19 -26.27
CA GLN A 746 20.97 -24.15 -26.67
C GLN A 746 21.79 -23.61 -25.49
N ASN A 747 21.20 -23.55 -24.29
CA ASN A 747 21.92 -23.22 -23.06
C ASN A 747 22.90 -24.30 -22.58
N VAL A 748 22.75 -25.57 -23.00
CA VAL A 748 23.75 -26.63 -22.74
C VAL A 748 24.98 -26.40 -23.61
N ASN A 749 24.79 -26.07 -24.89
CA ASN A 749 25.89 -25.75 -25.83
C ASN A 749 26.68 -24.52 -25.36
N TYR A 750 26.03 -23.47 -24.85
CA TYR A 750 26.71 -22.31 -24.25
C TYR A 750 27.49 -22.62 -22.96
N ASN A 751 27.28 -23.80 -22.37
CA ASN A 751 27.92 -24.23 -21.12
C ASN A 751 28.88 -25.43 -21.34
N THR A 752 29.32 -25.64 -22.58
CA THR A 752 30.28 -26.70 -22.98
C THR A 752 31.55 -26.18 -23.69
N GLU A 753 31.75 -24.86 -23.78
CA GLU A 753 33.10 -24.31 -23.96
C GLU A 753 33.90 -24.51 -22.66
N TYR A 754 35.15 -25.00 -22.76
CA TYR A 754 36.06 -25.38 -21.66
C TYR A 754 35.86 -26.74 -20.94
N ASP A 755 35.15 -27.71 -21.52
CA ASP A 755 35.44 -29.13 -21.19
C ASP A 755 35.20 -30.08 -22.39
N SER A 756 36.21 -30.19 -23.24
CA SER A 756 36.32 -31.23 -24.28
C SER A 756 37.79 -31.55 -24.52
N GLU A 757 38.28 -32.58 -23.84
CA GLU A 757 39.38 -33.37 -24.38
C GLU A 757 38.94 -34.04 -25.70
N GLU A 758 39.94 -34.35 -26.52
CA GLU A 758 39.94 -35.22 -27.69
C GLU A 758 38.87 -36.34 -27.69
N TYR A 759 38.22 -36.62 -28.84
CA TYR A 759 38.29 -37.91 -29.56
C TYR A 759 37.26 -38.03 -30.72
N VAL A 760 37.78 -38.34 -31.92
CA VAL A 760 37.15 -39.10 -33.04
C VAL A 760 35.89 -38.52 -33.69
N ASP A 761 36.18 -37.70 -34.70
CA ASP A 761 35.69 -37.78 -36.08
C ASP A 761 35.36 -39.23 -36.54
N ASP A 762 34.12 -39.50 -36.95
CA ASP A 762 33.69 -40.68 -37.72
C ASP A 762 32.72 -40.18 -38.81
N GLU A 763 33.09 -40.39 -40.08
CA GLU A 763 32.25 -40.09 -41.25
C GLU A 763 31.18 -41.18 -41.44
N ASP A 764 29.96 -40.80 -41.80
CA ASP A 764 29.05 -41.67 -42.57
C ASP A 764 28.10 -40.76 -43.39
N ASP A 765 28.07 -40.98 -44.70
CA ASP A 765 27.21 -40.26 -45.65
C ASP A 765 25.75 -40.73 -45.55
N ASP A 766 24.82 -39.83 -45.86
CA ASP A 766 23.62 -40.17 -46.63
C ASP A 766 23.22 -38.92 -47.43
N VAL A 767 23.24 -39.06 -48.75
CA VAL A 767 22.89 -38.03 -49.76
C VAL A 767 21.63 -38.50 -50.51
N ASP A 768 21.16 -37.73 -51.47
CA ASP A 768 20.01 -37.99 -52.36
C ASP A 768 18.64 -37.78 -51.66
N ASP A 769 17.66 -37.12 -52.28
CA ASP A 769 17.68 -36.40 -53.56
C ASP A 769 16.65 -35.25 -53.56
N ASP A 770 16.76 -34.34 -54.53
CA ASP A 770 15.73 -33.34 -54.84
C ASP A 770 14.52 -33.99 -55.56
N ASP A 771 13.35 -33.35 -55.48
CA ASP A 771 12.46 -33.19 -56.66
C ASP A 771 11.39 -32.11 -56.36
N ASP A 772 11.08 -31.31 -57.38
CA ASP A 772 10.01 -30.31 -57.39
C ASP A 772 8.63 -30.95 -57.67
N ASP A 773 7.55 -30.25 -57.33
CA ASP A 773 6.32 -30.22 -58.14
C ASP A 773 5.45 -29.01 -57.71
N ASP A 774 5.37 -28.01 -58.59
CA ASP A 774 4.28 -27.02 -58.60
C ASP A 774 3.05 -27.67 -59.26
N ASP A 775 1.84 -27.40 -58.76
CA ASP A 775 0.63 -27.58 -59.57
C ASP A 775 -0.43 -26.53 -59.20
N GLU A 776 -1.10 -25.99 -60.22
CA GLU A 776 -1.96 -24.79 -60.15
C GLU A 776 -3.34 -25.11 -60.74
N MET A 777 -4.40 -24.39 -60.32
CA MET A 777 -5.80 -24.55 -60.79
C MET A 777 -6.47 -25.88 -60.29
N GLU A 778 -7.79 -26.12 -60.38
CA GLU A 778 -8.87 -25.48 -61.16
C GLU A 778 -10.02 -24.91 -60.30
N GLU A 779 -10.84 -24.09 -60.96
CA GLU A 779 -12.09 -23.51 -60.47
C GLU A 779 -13.25 -24.50 -60.68
N GLU A 780 -14.29 -24.45 -59.83
CA GLU A 780 -15.62 -24.94 -60.21
C GLU A 780 -16.69 -24.09 -59.50
N GLU A 781 -17.44 -23.30 -60.30
CA GLU A 781 -18.65 -22.58 -59.89
C GLU A 781 -19.87 -23.44 -60.25
N GLU A 782 -20.83 -23.59 -59.33
CA GLU A 782 -22.23 -23.88 -59.69
C GLU A 782 -23.13 -22.92 -58.89
N ASP A 783 -23.94 -22.15 -59.63
CA ASP A 783 -24.98 -21.22 -59.17
C ASP A 783 -26.33 -21.96 -58.90
N ASP A 784 -27.43 -21.23 -58.98
CA ASP A 784 -28.86 -21.57 -58.79
C ASP A 784 -29.32 -21.62 -57.31
N ASP A 785 -29.82 -20.54 -56.68
CA ASP A 785 -30.98 -19.64 -56.93
C ASP A 785 -32.30 -20.07 -56.21
N ASP A 786 -33.30 -19.16 -56.26
CA ASP A 786 -34.70 -19.26 -55.85
C ASP A 786 -35.04 -19.31 -54.33
N ASP A 787 -35.08 -18.10 -53.77
CA ASP A 787 -36.31 -17.42 -53.30
C ASP A 787 -36.97 -17.65 -51.91
N ASP A 788 -37.33 -16.47 -51.38
CA ASP A 788 -38.56 -16.05 -50.65
C ASP A 788 -38.93 -16.47 -49.21
N ASP A 789 -38.91 -15.41 -48.39
CA ASP A 789 -39.94 -14.92 -47.46
C ASP A 789 -40.28 -15.56 -46.10
N ASP A 790 -40.43 -14.63 -45.13
CA ASP A 790 -41.36 -14.57 -44.00
C ASP A 790 -42.28 -15.80 -43.75
N GLU A 791 -42.36 -16.36 -42.54
CA GLU A 791 -43.02 -15.65 -41.43
C GLU A 791 -42.66 -16.13 -40.00
N LYS A 792 -42.70 -15.16 -39.08
CA LYS A 792 -43.33 -15.17 -37.74
C LYS A 792 -43.52 -16.50 -36.95
N ASN A 793 -43.10 -16.37 -35.68
CA ASN A 793 -43.86 -16.72 -34.45
C ASN A 793 -43.82 -18.12 -33.80
N ASP A 794 -43.99 -18.04 -32.47
CA ASP A 794 -44.72 -18.94 -31.58
C ASP A 794 -44.32 -20.42 -31.37
N SER A 795 -43.46 -20.58 -30.35
CA SER A 795 -43.94 -20.89 -28.98
C SER A 795 -43.57 -22.25 -28.33
N PHE A 796 -43.52 -22.20 -27.00
CA PHE A 796 -43.89 -23.24 -26.04
C PHE A 796 -43.38 -24.70 -26.22
N SER A 797 -42.34 -24.99 -25.41
CA SER A 797 -42.52 -25.77 -24.15
C SER A 797 -42.10 -27.25 -24.06
N SER A 798 -41.59 -27.54 -22.84
CA SER A 798 -41.68 -28.80 -22.06
C SER A 798 -40.84 -30.05 -22.40
N ASN A 799 -39.87 -30.28 -21.50
CA ASN A 799 -39.72 -31.52 -20.70
C ASN A 799 -39.67 -32.90 -21.42
N GLY A 800 -38.46 -33.46 -21.55
CA GLY A 800 -38.23 -34.85 -21.97
C GLY A 800 -37.17 -35.59 -21.13
N ARG A 801 -37.28 -35.59 -19.79
CA ARG A 801 -36.20 -36.06 -18.88
C ARG A 801 -36.36 -37.53 -18.45
N THR A 802 -35.65 -38.45 -19.09
CA THR A 802 -35.47 -39.83 -18.60
C THR A 802 -34.02 -40.32 -18.72
N LYS A 803 -33.64 -41.31 -17.89
CA LYS A 803 -32.25 -41.76 -17.69
C LYS A 803 -32.25 -43.22 -17.20
N ARG A 804 -31.16 -43.95 -17.50
CA ARG A 804 -30.86 -45.39 -17.26
C ARG A 804 -31.17 -46.27 -18.48
N GLN A 805 -30.17 -46.91 -19.10
CA GLN A 805 -29.18 -47.92 -18.65
C GLN A 805 -29.76 -49.35 -18.65
N ARG A 806 -29.32 -50.17 -19.62
CA ARG A 806 -28.64 -51.46 -19.39
C ARG A 806 -28.21 -52.13 -20.71
N THR A 807 -26.96 -51.91 -21.09
CA THR A 807 -25.91 -52.94 -20.96
C THR A 807 -24.57 -52.24 -20.70
#